data_AF-A0A7R7DTA8-F1
#
_entry.id   AF-A0A7R7DTA8-F1
#
_cell.length_a   1.000
_cell.length_b   1.000
_cell.length_c   1.000
_cell.angle_alpha   90.00
_cell.angle_beta   90.00
_cell.angle_gamma   90.00
#
_symmetry.space_group_name_H-M   'P 1'
#
loop_
_entity.id
_entity.type
_entity.pdbx_description
1 polymer ?
#
loop_
_entity_poly.entity_id
_entity_poly.type
_entity_poly.pdbx_seq_one_letter_code
_entity_poly.pdbx_strand_id
1 'polypeptide(L)'
;MVLIRVLGSLAAEVGGTLVPLGGPRQRGVLALLVAARGQVVPVDRLVEDLWRGEPPARALSSLQAYVSNLRRLLEPGRPPRTPASLLVSAPPGYALRLPPGAVDAWRFEELLDQAGTVADAREARALLAEALGLWRGPAFAEVADEPWAAAETARLHELRLVARQLHVAAGLRIGDPAAVVVEAEGLTRDEPLREEGWRLHALALWSSGRQAEALAALRRARATFADELGLDPGPDLVALEEAILTQRTDVLRAAVPPPDAKTRPVEAKPALEAKPPLASASTTARDEAGKVLFVGRDGELAALLAVAGQAATGAARVALVTGDAGLGKSTLLERLGARLAADGWLVAAGRCPEGDGAPPAWAWVEALRTVAQTAPPGEFADDVAPLLSDAVPVDGDAAAGRFRLRRAVWHWLASAARDRPVAVLLDDLHWADAATRELLAGSGTVPAPVLLVAAYRGDESERLTDTLASLARAEPFRLELPGLTGAAVAALVRAECDADDATVAGIADRTGGNPFYVRESARLLSGEGALVALSEVPEGVRDVLRRRLARLPEAGVSVLRLAAVAGREASVDVLVRAADCDEDGVLDALDAGVIAGLLDEPAPGVVRFVHALVRDTLVADVSRLRATRMHARIAAALEGSGDVAALAHHYARAGSPKAVGYCVRAAELAEARYAHDVAAALLTDAVAGCTDPDERVKLFGRLLRAQVRAGAVAAARETRERAVQYAESVGRDDLTIAAFTAWTEPTSWQIRTYGTLDHRVVGRLRALLRRTDLAPRYAPGCSAPTRSSWSARTIRRLSPRRARRSISPPIRICGPRRCWCWCTGPSIRSTPGS
;
A
#
# COMPACT_ATOMS: atom_id res chain seq x y z
N MET A 1 30.15 29.50 -30.81
CA MET A 1 29.34 28.53 -30.03
C MET A 1 28.07 28.25 -30.80
N VAL A 2 27.64 26.98 -30.87
CA VAL A 2 26.38 26.56 -31.50
C VAL A 2 25.32 26.41 -30.41
N LEU A 3 24.14 26.98 -30.61
CA LEU A 3 22.99 26.84 -29.72
C LEU A 3 21.82 26.27 -30.53
N ILE A 4 21.18 25.22 -30.05
CA ILE A 4 19.96 24.66 -30.63
C ILE A 4 18.80 24.91 -29.68
N ARG A 5 17.68 25.30 -30.27
CA ARG A 5 16.45 25.64 -29.58
C ARG A 5 15.35 24.68 -30.00
N VAL A 6 14.81 23.90 -29.06
CA VAL A 6 13.71 22.97 -29.26
C VAL A 6 12.57 23.18 -28.26
N LEU A 7 12.71 24.04 -27.26
CA LEU A 7 11.62 24.42 -26.34
C LEU A 7 10.71 25.49 -26.97
N GLY A 8 10.13 25.15 -28.11
CA GLY A 8 9.39 26.02 -29.02
C GLY A 8 9.65 25.61 -30.48
N SER A 9 9.53 26.56 -31.41
CA SER A 9 9.94 26.35 -32.81
C SER A 9 11.44 26.03 -32.90
N LEU A 10 11.80 25.09 -33.78
CA LEU A 10 13.18 24.62 -33.92
C LEU A 10 14.07 25.75 -34.45
N ALA A 11 15.17 26.07 -33.78
CA ALA A 11 16.13 27.03 -34.29
C ALA A 11 17.56 26.61 -33.96
N ALA A 12 18.51 27.08 -34.77
CA ALA A 12 19.93 26.94 -34.47
C ALA A 12 20.61 28.30 -34.65
N GLU A 13 21.50 28.63 -33.73
CA GLU A 13 22.34 29.81 -33.75
C GLU A 13 23.81 29.39 -33.78
N VAL A 14 24.61 30.04 -34.62
CA VAL A 14 26.05 29.82 -34.70
C VAL A 14 26.75 31.15 -34.50
N GLY A 15 27.49 31.28 -33.41
CA GLY A 15 28.16 32.54 -33.05
C GLY A 15 27.19 33.68 -32.74
N GLY A 16 25.97 33.37 -32.27
CA GLY A 16 24.92 34.34 -31.98
C GLY A 16 24.02 34.70 -33.16
N THR A 17 24.26 34.15 -34.35
CA THR A 17 23.46 34.41 -35.55
C THR A 17 22.57 33.21 -35.89
N LEU A 18 21.28 33.45 -36.14
CA LEU A 18 20.33 32.42 -36.57
C LEU A 18 20.72 31.83 -37.93
N VAL A 19 20.64 30.50 -38.04
CA VAL A 19 21.03 29.75 -39.23
C VAL A 19 19.80 29.13 -39.90
N PRO A 20 19.64 29.28 -41.24
CA PRO A 20 18.50 28.72 -41.95
C PRO A 20 18.63 27.20 -42.08
N LEU A 21 18.00 26.45 -41.17
CA LEU A 21 18.05 24.98 -41.10
C LEU A 21 17.39 24.24 -42.29
N GLY A 22 16.87 24.95 -43.29
CA GLY A 22 16.26 24.37 -44.49
C GLY A 22 14.80 23.95 -44.29
N GLY A 23 14.32 23.07 -45.17
CA GLY A 23 12.93 22.59 -45.16
C GLY A 23 12.60 21.59 -44.05
N PRO A 24 11.31 21.22 -43.89
CA PRO A 24 10.81 20.42 -42.75
C PRO A 24 11.57 19.12 -42.52
N ARG A 25 11.97 18.40 -43.60
CA ARG A 25 12.69 17.13 -43.47
C ARG A 25 14.14 17.30 -42.95
N GLN A 26 14.84 18.36 -43.37
CA GLN A 26 16.18 18.63 -42.85
C GLN A 26 16.12 19.03 -41.36
N ARG A 27 15.08 19.78 -40.99
CA ARG A 27 14.77 20.16 -39.60
C ARG A 27 14.42 18.94 -38.74
N GLY A 28 13.64 18.00 -39.28
CA GLY A 28 13.31 16.72 -38.65
C GLY A 28 14.53 15.87 -38.31
N VAL A 29 15.54 15.80 -39.21
CA VAL A 29 16.81 15.10 -38.91
C VAL A 29 17.50 15.70 -37.69
N LEU A 30 17.58 17.04 -37.61
CA LEU A 30 18.21 17.70 -36.46
C LEU A 30 17.41 17.43 -35.18
N ALA A 31 16.09 17.52 -35.24
CA ALA A 31 15.21 17.30 -34.09
C ALA A 31 15.31 15.86 -33.55
N LEU A 32 15.31 14.84 -34.42
CA LEU A 32 15.54 13.43 -34.06
C LEU A 32 16.87 13.23 -33.32
N LEU A 33 17.94 13.87 -33.80
CA LEU A 33 19.26 13.75 -33.20
C LEU A 33 19.40 14.52 -31.88
N VAL A 34 18.68 15.64 -31.72
CA VAL A 34 18.59 16.36 -30.46
C VAL A 34 17.83 15.53 -29.42
N ALA A 35 16.71 14.93 -29.80
CA ALA A 35 15.93 14.03 -28.95
C ALA A 35 16.75 12.80 -28.51
N ALA A 36 17.66 12.32 -29.36
CA ALA A 36 18.58 11.22 -29.05
C ALA A 36 19.73 11.58 -28.10
N ARG A 37 19.92 12.85 -27.72
CA ARG A 37 20.89 13.28 -26.67
C ARG A 37 22.32 12.79 -26.89
N GLY A 38 22.79 12.88 -28.14
CA GLY A 38 24.11 12.42 -28.52
C GLY A 38 24.25 10.90 -28.66
N GLN A 39 23.21 10.11 -28.41
CA GLN A 39 23.19 8.71 -28.84
C GLN A 39 23.19 8.61 -30.36
N VAL A 40 23.72 7.50 -30.88
CA VAL A 40 23.73 7.22 -32.32
C VAL A 40 22.32 6.81 -32.74
N VAL A 41 21.74 7.52 -33.70
CA VAL A 41 20.48 7.14 -34.35
C VAL A 41 20.83 6.38 -35.64
N PRO A 42 20.43 5.11 -35.77
CA PRO A 42 20.65 4.31 -36.98
C PRO A 42 20.06 4.98 -38.23
N VAL A 43 20.70 4.78 -39.38
CA VAL A 43 20.22 5.31 -40.67
C VAL A 43 18.80 4.84 -40.96
N ASP A 44 18.52 3.54 -40.76
CA ASP A 44 17.21 2.96 -41.07
C ASP A 44 16.10 3.61 -40.25
N ARG A 45 16.36 3.87 -38.96
CA ARG A 45 15.44 4.60 -38.08
C ARG A 45 15.23 6.05 -38.52
N LEU A 46 16.30 6.76 -38.88
CA LEU A 46 16.17 8.13 -39.42
C LEU A 46 15.36 8.17 -40.71
N VAL A 47 15.46 7.13 -41.55
CA VAL A 47 14.68 7.02 -42.79
C VAL A 47 13.22 6.65 -42.48
N GLU A 48 12.98 5.72 -41.57
CA GLU A 48 11.63 5.34 -41.18
C GLU A 48 10.87 6.51 -40.54
N ASP A 49 11.47 7.16 -39.54
CA ASP A 49 10.86 8.24 -38.76
C ASP A 49 10.63 9.50 -39.60
N LEU A 50 11.53 9.83 -40.53
CA LEU A 50 11.43 11.04 -41.35
C LEU A 50 10.39 10.94 -42.48
N TRP A 51 10.11 9.73 -42.93
CA TRP A 51 9.18 9.46 -44.03
C TRP A 51 7.98 8.62 -43.62
N ARG A 52 7.75 8.42 -42.31
CA ARG A 52 6.61 7.67 -41.74
C ARG A 52 6.46 6.26 -42.35
N GLY A 53 7.58 5.59 -42.57
CA GLY A 53 7.62 4.26 -43.20
C GLY A 53 7.43 4.24 -44.72
N GLU A 54 7.25 5.39 -45.39
CA GLU A 54 7.12 5.51 -46.85
C GLU A 54 8.33 6.24 -47.49
N PRO A 55 9.55 5.69 -47.40
CA PRO A 55 10.73 6.36 -47.92
C PRO A 55 10.76 6.38 -49.45
N PRO A 56 11.20 7.49 -50.08
CA PRO A 56 11.42 7.52 -51.53
C PRO A 56 12.55 6.56 -51.93
N ALA A 57 12.56 6.12 -53.19
CA ALA A 57 13.57 5.18 -53.73
C ALA A 57 15.04 5.62 -53.52
N ARG A 58 15.28 6.90 -53.24
CA ARG A 58 16.60 7.50 -52.98
C ARG A 58 16.73 8.11 -51.56
N ALA A 59 15.97 7.62 -50.58
CA ALA A 59 15.93 8.16 -49.22
C ALA A 59 17.30 8.28 -48.55
N LEU A 60 18.17 7.26 -48.69
CA LEU A 60 19.53 7.29 -48.15
C LEU A 60 20.34 8.48 -48.68
N SER A 61 20.28 8.73 -49.99
CA SER A 61 20.99 9.86 -50.61
C SER A 61 20.40 11.21 -50.18
N SER A 62 19.08 11.29 -49.99
CA SER A 62 18.41 12.48 -49.46
C SER A 62 18.81 12.77 -48.00
N LEU A 63 18.86 11.74 -47.16
CA LEU A 63 19.33 11.85 -45.77
C LEU A 63 20.78 12.34 -45.72
N GLN A 64 21.66 11.76 -46.53
CA GLN A 64 23.07 12.20 -46.64
C GLN A 64 23.18 13.66 -47.10
N ALA A 65 22.33 14.11 -48.02
CA ALA A 65 22.28 15.51 -48.44
C ALA A 65 21.82 16.44 -47.30
N TYR A 66 20.79 16.06 -46.54
CA TYR A 66 20.34 16.82 -45.36
C TYR A 66 21.43 16.91 -44.30
N VAL A 67 22.10 15.79 -43.98
CA VAL A 67 23.23 15.75 -43.02
C VAL A 67 24.40 16.62 -43.50
N SER A 68 24.75 16.57 -44.79
CA SER A 68 25.81 17.39 -45.37
C SER A 68 25.49 18.90 -45.27
N ASN A 69 24.24 19.27 -45.56
CA ASN A 69 23.77 20.66 -45.43
C ASN A 69 23.79 21.14 -43.97
N LEU A 70 23.27 20.34 -43.03
CA LEU A 70 23.30 20.65 -41.61
C LEU A 70 24.74 20.84 -41.10
N ARG A 71 25.68 19.98 -41.51
CA ARG A 71 27.10 20.12 -41.18
C ARG A 71 27.68 21.46 -41.63
N ARG A 72 27.42 21.86 -42.87
CA ARG A 72 27.88 23.14 -43.42
C ARG A 72 27.28 24.34 -42.66
N LEU A 73 26.02 24.21 -42.23
CA LEU A 73 25.29 25.25 -41.52
C LEU A 73 25.73 25.39 -40.06
N LEU A 74 25.95 24.28 -39.36
CA LEU A 74 26.35 24.27 -37.95
C LEU A 74 27.86 24.47 -37.74
N GLU A 75 28.68 24.10 -38.73
CA GLU A 75 30.14 24.23 -38.69
C GLU A 75 30.68 25.04 -39.90
N PRO A 76 30.32 26.32 -40.06
CA PRO A 76 30.68 27.11 -41.24
C PRO A 76 32.19 27.36 -41.38
N GLY A 77 32.94 27.34 -40.27
CA GLY A 77 34.40 27.50 -40.25
C GLY A 77 35.18 26.19 -40.46
N ARG A 78 34.52 25.06 -40.74
CA ARG A 78 35.18 23.77 -40.88
C ARG A 78 36.01 23.69 -42.16
N PRO A 79 37.32 23.37 -42.10
CA PRO A 79 38.14 23.21 -43.29
C PRO A 79 37.62 22.12 -44.25
N PRO A 80 37.76 22.28 -45.57
CA PRO A 80 37.38 21.25 -46.53
C PRO A 80 38.04 19.90 -46.22
N ARG A 81 37.31 18.80 -46.42
CA ARG A 81 37.78 17.41 -46.21
C ARG A 81 38.17 17.03 -44.76
N THR A 82 37.80 17.82 -43.76
CA THR A 82 37.91 17.43 -42.34
C THR A 82 36.61 16.81 -41.82
N PRO A 83 36.68 15.85 -40.88
CA PRO A 83 35.49 15.23 -40.31
C PRO A 83 34.65 16.25 -39.53
N ALA A 84 33.32 16.10 -39.57
CA ALA A 84 32.41 16.88 -38.74
C ALA A 84 32.63 16.55 -37.26
N SER A 85 32.64 17.55 -36.39
CA SER A 85 32.79 17.39 -34.94
C SER A 85 31.45 17.42 -34.21
N LEU A 86 30.48 18.19 -34.71
CA LEU A 86 29.15 18.33 -34.10
C LEU A 86 28.18 17.25 -34.57
N LEU A 87 27.93 17.14 -35.88
CA LEU A 87 27.07 16.11 -36.46
C LEU A 87 27.93 14.96 -36.99
N VAL A 88 28.28 14.00 -36.13
CA VAL A 88 29.24 12.94 -36.44
C VAL A 88 28.58 11.75 -37.15
N SER A 89 29.33 11.12 -38.05
CA SER A 89 28.96 9.80 -38.57
C SER A 89 29.53 8.76 -37.62
N ALA A 90 28.68 7.92 -37.03
CA ALA A 90 29.06 6.88 -36.09
C ALA A 90 28.25 5.62 -36.43
N PRO A 91 28.85 4.53 -36.95
CA PRO A 91 28.11 3.34 -37.34
C PRO A 91 27.20 2.82 -36.21
N PRO A 92 25.95 2.43 -36.48
CA PRO A 92 25.29 2.32 -37.79
C PRO A 92 24.57 3.59 -38.29
N GLY A 93 24.87 4.80 -37.77
CA GLY A 93 24.22 6.02 -38.24
C GLY A 93 24.88 7.34 -37.87
N TYR A 94 24.11 8.27 -37.28
CA TYR A 94 24.54 9.64 -37.00
C TYR A 94 24.28 10.01 -35.53
N ALA A 95 25.11 10.88 -34.98
CA ALA A 95 24.92 11.42 -33.63
C ALA A 95 25.22 12.92 -33.61
N LEU A 96 24.55 13.64 -32.71
CA LEU A 96 24.79 15.06 -32.46
C LEU A 96 25.60 15.23 -31.17
N ARG A 97 26.86 15.66 -31.28
CA ARG A 97 27.78 15.92 -30.18
C ARG A 97 27.83 17.41 -29.91
N LEU A 98 27.11 17.84 -28.87
CA LEU A 98 27.09 19.21 -28.37
C LEU A 98 27.31 19.20 -26.86
N PRO A 99 27.90 20.25 -26.27
CA PRO A 99 27.98 20.35 -24.81
C PRO A 99 26.56 20.48 -24.21
N PRO A 100 26.34 20.08 -22.94
CA PRO A 100 25.02 20.10 -22.30
C PRO A 100 24.29 21.45 -22.40
N GLY A 101 25.00 22.57 -22.21
CA GLY A 101 24.42 23.91 -22.31
C GLY A 101 24.14 24.44 -23.72
N ALA A 102 24.44 23.67 -24.79
CA ALA A 102 24.23 24.10 -26.18
C ALA A 102 22.86 23.73 -26.75
N VAL A 103 22.02 23.00 -26.00
CA VAL A 103 20.62 22.74 -26.37
C VAL A 103 19.74 23.23 -25.23
N ASP A 104 18.74 24.07 -25.52
CA ASP A 104 17.85 24.63 -24.49
C ASP A 104 17.14 23.57 -23.65
N ALA A 105 16.70 22.45 -24.25
CA ALA A 105 16.11 21.32 -23.53
C ALA A 105 17.10 20.61 -22.59
N TRP A 106 18.37 20.47 -22.98
CA TRP A 106 19.39 19.84 -22.12
C TRP A 106 19.80 20.79 -20.99
N ARG A 107 19.94 22.09 -21.28
CA ARG A 107 20.18 23.13 -20.29
C ARG A 107 19.02 23.27 -19.30
N PHE A 108 17.78 23.14 -19.78
CA PHE A 108 16.59 23.18 -18.92
C PHE A 108 16.64 22.09 -17.85
N GLU A 109 17.03 20.87 -18.23
CA GLU A 109 17.18 19.76 -17.30
C GLU A 109 18.34 19.95 -16.34
N GLU A 110 19.48 20.43 -16.83
CA GLU A 110 20.62 20.75 -15.99
C GLU A 110 20.27 21.80 -14.92
N LEU A 111 19.54 22.87 -15.30
CA LEU A 111 19.07 23.89 -14.35
C LEU A 111 18.03 23.33 -13.36
N LEU A 112 17.19 22.39 -13.80
CA LEU A 112 16.21 21.72 -12.94
C LEU A 112 16.91 20.82 -11.90
N ASP A 113 17.90 20.05 -12.33
CA ASP A 113 18.72 19.19 -11.46
C ASP A 113 19.50 20.05 -10.45
N GLN A 114 20.14 21.14 -10.92
CA GLN A 114 20.83 22.09 -10.05
C GLN A 114 19.88 22.68 -8.99
N ALA A 115 18.69 23.12 -9.39
CA ALA A 115 17.70 23.64 -8.45
C ALA A 115 17.26 22.62 -7.39
N GLY A 116 17.29 21.32 -7.70
CA GLY A 116 17.01 20.24 -6.74
C GLY A 116 18.12 20.01 -5.71
N THR A 117 19.36 20.40 -6.01
CA THR A 117 20.53 20.23 -5.12
C THR A 117 20.81 21.44 -4.22
N VAL A 118 20.31 22.62 -4.60
CA VAL A 118 20.54 23.87 -3.87
C VAL A 118 19.63 23.98 -2.65
N ALA A 119 20.22 24.28 -1.49
CA ALA A 119 19.48 24.43 -0.23
C ALA A 119 18.76 25.79 -0.11
N ASP A 120 19.31 26.87 -0.68
CA ASP A 120 18.71 28.20 -0.62
C ASP A 120 17.51 28.30 -1.57
N ALA A 121 16.32 28.58 -1.01
CA ALA A 121 15.08 28.74 -1.76
C ALA A 121 15.15 29.88 -2.79
N ARG A 122 15.91 30.95 -2.53
CA ARG A 122 16.04 32.09 -3.47
C ARG A 122 16.84 31.70 -4.71
N GLU A 123 17.96 31.01 -4.49
CA GLU A 123 18.81 30.52 -5.57
C GLU A 123 18.09 29.44 -6.37
N ALA A 124 17.43 28.48 -5.71
CA ALA A 124 16.59 27.49 -6.38
C ALA A 124 15.47 28.14 -7.23
N ARG A 125 14.78 29.17 -6.70
CA ARG A 125 13.75 29.90 -7.46
C ARG A 125 14.35 30.63 -8.67
N ALA A 126 15.53 31.23 -8.54
CA ALA A 126 16.20 31.91 -9.65
C ALA A 126 16.60 30.93 -10.77
N LEU A 127 17.15 29.76 -10.42
CA LEU A 127 17.49 28.70 -11.38
C LEU A 127 16.24 28.18 -12.10
N LEU A 128 15.14 27.95 -11.37
CA LEU A 128 13.87 27.51 -11.94
C LEU A 128 13.25 28.58 -12.85
N ALA A 129 13.36 29.87 -12.50
CA ALA A 129 12.93 30.98 -13.34
C ALA A 129 13.74 31.06 -14.64
N GLU A 130 15.06 30.87 -14.57
CA GLU A 130 15.93 30.77 -15.75
C GLU A 130 15.52 29.59 -16.64
N ALA A 131 15.32 28.41 -16.04
CA ALA A 131 14.92 27.19 -16.74
C ALA A 131 13.58 27.38 -17.47
N LEU A 132 12.56 27.91 -16.77
CA LEU A 132 11.26 28.21 -17.35
C LEU A 132 11.33 29.29 -18.44
N GLY A 133 12.26 30.25 -18.33
CA GLY A 133 12.51 31.29 -19.33
C GLY A 133 13.07 30.77 -20.65
N LEU A 134 13.60 29.54 -20.70
CA LEU A 134 14.07 28.93 -21.96
C LEU A 134 12.91 28.56 -22.90
N TRP A 135 11.71 28.36 -22.34
CA TRP A 135 10.50 27.94 -23.05
C TRP A 135 9.87 29.11 -23.80
N ARG A 136 9.70 28.95 -25.11
CA ARG A 136 9.04 29.92 -26.02
C ARG A 136 7.73 29.39 -26.61
N GLY A 137 7.41 28.14 -26.35
CA GLY A 137 6.23 27.44 -26.84
C GLY A 137 6.28 25.95 -26.44
N PRO A 138 5.39 25.10 -27.00
CA PRO A 138 5.48 23.65 -26.82
C PRO A 138 6.84 23.10 -27.27
N ALA A 139 7.35 22.08 -26.59
CA ALA A 139 8.56 21.40 -27.00
C ALA A 139 8.40 20.81 -28.41
N PHE A 140 9.43 20.94 -29.24
CA PHE A 140 9.45 20.45 -30.61
C PHE A 140 8.24 20.91 -31.45
N ALA A 141 7.78 22.15 -31.29
CA ALA A 141 6.49 22.63 -31.82
C ALA A 141 6.22 22.35 -33.31
N GLU A 142 7.27 22.26 -34.15
CA GLU A 142 7.13 22.00 -35.59
C GLU A 142 6.99 20.53 -35.97
N VAL A 143 7.33 19.63 -35.05
CA VAL A 143 7.27 18.18 -35.22
C VAL A 143 6.49 17.53 -34.08
N ALA A 144 5.70 18.32 -33.34
CA ALA A 144 4.94 17.84 -32.18
C ALA A 144 3.92 16.76 -32.56
N ASP A 145 3.40 16.80 -33.79
CA ASP A 145 2.47 15.81 -34.34
C ASP A 145 3.17 14.57 -34.94
N GLU A 146 4.50 14.53 -34.95
CA GLU A 146 5.22 13.35 -35.45
C GLU A 146 5.27 12.24 -34.38
N PRO A 147 4.96 10.97 -34.74
CA PRO A 147 4.90 9.87 -33.77
C PRO A 147 6.20 9.66 -32.97
N TRP A 148 7.36 9.87 -33.61
CA TRP A 148 8.67 9.71 -32.97
C TRP A 148 8.97 10.82 -31.94
N ALA A 149 8.31 11.98 -32.05
CA ALA A 149 8.52 13.12 -31.17
C ALA A 149 7.59 13.10 -29.94
N ALA A 150 6.46 12.39 -30.02
CA ALA A 150 5.42 12.39 -28.99
C ALA A 150 5.96 12.06 -27.59
N ALA A 151 6.80 11.04 -27.46
CA ALA A 151 7.36 10.63 -26.17
C ALA A 151 8.29 11.70 -25.56
N GLU A 152 9.16 12.31 -26.37
CA GLU A 152 10.09 13.34 -25.87
C GLU A 152 9.36 14.66 -25.57
N THR A 153 8.39 15.05 -26.40
CA THR A 153 7.54 16.22 -26.15
C THR A 153 6.73 16.06 -24.86
N ALA A 154 6.12 14.89 -24.63
CA ALA A 154 5.40 14.59 -23.40
C ALA A 154 6.33 14.61 -22.17
N ARG A 155 7.51 14.00 -22.27
CA ARG A 155 8.52 14.00 -21.19
C ARG A 155 8.96 15.43 -20.83
N LEU A 156 9.25 16.26 -21.82
CA LEU A 156 9.65 17.65 -21.59
C LEU A 156 8.49 18.49 -21.02
N HIS A 157 7.25 18.24 -21.46
CA HIS A 157 6.06 18.89 -20.88
C HIS A 157 5.91 18.54 -19.40
N GLU A 158 6.04 17.27 -19.04
CA GLU A 158 6.00 16.84 -17.63
C GLU A 158 7.09 17.52 -16.78
N LEU A 159 8.33 17.58 -17.29
CA LEU A 159 9.40 18.27 -16.57
C LEU A 159 9.15 19.77 -16.44
N ARG A 160 8.52 20.41 -17.44
CA ARG A 160 8.07 21.81 -17.34
C ARG A 160 7.06 22.00 -16.22
N LEU A 161 6.11 21.08 -16.07
CA LEU A 161 5.11 21.14 -15.00
C LEU A 161 5.76 21.00 -13.63
N VAL A 162 6.70 20.05 -13.47
CA VAL A 162 7.49 19.89 -12.25
C VAL A 162 8.27 21.17 -11.93
N ALA A 163 8.94 21.77 -12.92
CA ALA A 163 9.68 23.01 -12.74
C ALA A 163 8.77 24.18 -12.28
N ARG A 164 7.56 24.31 -12.84
CA ARG A 164 6.57 25.32 -12.40
C ARG A 164 6.12 25.07 -10.95
N GLN A 165 5.84 23.83 -10.60
CA GLN A 165 5.45 23.46 -9.22
C GLN A 165 6.56 23.77 -8.22
N LEU A 166 7.81 23.40 -8.54
CA LEU A 166 8.98 23.71 -7.71
C LEU A 166 9.22 25.22 -7.60
N HIS A 167 8.99 25.98 -8.68
CA HIS A 167 9.19 27.43 -8.66
C HIS A 167 8.18 28.12 -7.71
N VAL A 168 6.91 27.69 -7.75
CA VAL A 168 5.86 28.11 -6.81
C VAL A 168 6.21 27.71 -5.37
N ALA A 169 6.60 26.45 -5.15
CA ALA A 169 6.99 25.95 -3.83
C ALA A 169 8.22 26.68 -3.26
N ALA A 170 9.19 27.05 -4.10
CA ALA A 170 10.33 27.86 -3.70
C ALA A 170 9.91 29.29 -3.31
N GLY A 171 8.96 29.90 -4.02
CA GLY A 171 8.43 31.23 -3.65
C GLY A 171 7.66 31.24 -2.34
N LEU A 172 6.88 30.18 -2.08
CA LEU A 172 6.25 29.95 -0.77
C LEU A 172 7.31 29.90 0.34
N ARG A 173 8.43 29.19 0.12
CA ARG A 173 9.53 29.11 1.10
C ARG A 173 10.27 30.43 1.34
N ILE A 174 10.30 31.33 0.35
CA ILE A 174 10.94 32.65 0.48
C ILE A 174 10.08 33.62 1.32
N GLY A 175 8.79 33.33 1.49
CA GLY A 175 7.87 34.17 2.24
C GLY A 175 7.25 35.31 1.43
N ASP A 176 7.13 35.16 0.11
CA ASP A 176 6.38 36.07 -0.78
C ASP A 176 5.11 35.37 -1.33
N PRO A 177 4.11 35.10 -0.47
CA PRO A 177 2.94 34.31 -0.84
C PRO A 177 2.04 35.03 -1.85
N ALA A 178 2.01 36.37 -1.85
CA ALA A 178 1.17 37.15 -2.76
C ALA A 178 1.64 37.05 -4.22
N ALA A 179 2.95 37.04 -4.47
CA ALA A 179 3.50 36.90 -5.82
C ALA A 179 3.26 35.51 -6.43
N VAL A 180 3.16 34.45 -5.60
CA VAL A 180 2.98 33.08 -6.07
C VAL A 180 1.51 32.66 -6.25
N VAL A 181 0.53 33.38 -5.70
CA VAL A 181 -0.90 33.04 -5.87
C VAL A 181 -1.29 32.98 -7.35
N VAL A 182 -0.89 33.97 -8.15
CA VAL A 182 -1.24 34.06 -9.59
C VAL A 182 -0.60 32.93 -10.36
N GLU A 183 0.66 32.62 -10.06
CA GLU A 183 1.40 31.55 -10.71
C GLU A 183 0.82 30.17 -10.36
N ALA A 184 0.46 29.95 -9.09
CA ALA A 184 -0.18 28.73 -8.63
C ALA A 184 -1.61 28.57 -9.18
N GLU A 185 -2.36 29.67 -9.36
CA GLU A 185 -3.67 29.64 -10.02
C GLU A 185 -3.53 29.16 -11.47
N GLY A 186 -2.48 29.61 -12.17
CA GLY A 186 -2.16 29.15 -13.52
C GLY A 186 -2.01 27.63 -13.61
N LEU A 187 -1.38 26.98 -12.61
CA LEU A 187 -1.27 25.52 -12.57
C LEU A 187 -2.63 24.83 -12.54
N THR A 188 -3.58 25.35 -11.75
CA THR A 188 -4.93 24.78 -11.64
C THR A 188 -5.78 24.97 -12.89
N ARG A 189 -5.47 26.00 -13.70
CA ARG A 189 -6.17 26.30 -14.95
C ARG A 189 -5.61 25.48 -16.11
N ASP A 190 -4.29 25.37 -16.19
CA ASP A 190 -3.61 24.70 -17.29
C ASP A 190 -3.66 23.18 -17.13
N GLU A 191 -3.55 22.70 -15.89
CA GLU A 191 -3.50 21.26 -15.54
C GLU A 191 -4.52 20.95 -14.42
N PRO A 192 -5.84 21.09 -14.70
CA PRO A 192 -6.88 20.97 -13.68
C PRO A 192 -6.95 19.58 -13.04
N LEU A 193 -6.43 18.55 -13.71
CA LEU A 193 -6.41 17.17 -13.21
C LEU A 193 -5.18 16.84 -12.36
N ARG A 194 -4.29 17.80 -12.08
CA ARG A 194 -3.12 17.60 -11.22
C ARG A 194 -3.31 18.22 -9.85
N GLU A 195 -3.38 17.37 -8.83
CA GLU A 195 -3.63 17.77 -7.44
C GLU A 195 -2.61 18.76 -6.87
N GLU A 196 -1.33 18.60 -7.21
CA GLU A 196 -0.26 19.45 -6.66
C GLU A 196 -0.44 20.94 -7.00
N GLY A 197 -1.00 21.26 -8.18
CA GLY A 197 -1.34 22.64 -8.54
C GLY A 197 -2.39 23.25 -7.60
N TRP A 198 -3.44 22.47 -7.29
CA TRP A 198 -4.48 22.87 -6.34
C TRP A 198 -3.94 23.03 -4.93
N ARG A 199 -3.05 22.12 -4.50
CA ARG A 199 -2.41 22.15 -3.19
C ARG A 199 -1.59 23.42 -3.01
N LEU A 200 -0.71 23.73 -3.97
CA LEU A 200 0.15 24.91 -3.94
C LEU A 200 -0.67 26.21 -4.01
N HIS A 201 -1.76 26.25 -4.80
CA HIS A 201 -2.64 27.42 -4.87
C HIS A 201 -3.38 27.66 -3.54
N ALA A 202 -3.91 26.61 -2.92
CA ALA A 202 -4.55 26.71 -1.60
C ALA A 202 -3.56 27.14 -0.50
N LEU A 203 -2.33 26.62 -0.51
CA LEU A 203 -1.26 27.06 0.40
C LEU A 203 -0.87 28.53 0.21
N ALA A 204 -0.77 29.00 -1.03
CA ALA A 204 -0.48 30.40 -1.35
C ALA A 204 -1.59 31.35 -0.88
N LEU A 205 -2.85 30.96 -1.08
CA LEU A 205 -4.01 31.72 -0.59
C LEU A 205 -4.06 31.74 0.94
N TRP A 206 -3.85 30.59 1.58
CA TRP A 206 -3.89 30.49 3.04
C TRP A 206 -2.75 31.28 3.72
N SER A 207 -1.52 31.17 3.21
CA SER A 207 -0.36 31.97 3.68
C SER A 207 -0.54 33.48 3.47
N SER A 208 -1.35 33.89 2.49
CA SER A 208 -1.72 35.29 2.25
C SER A 208 -2.90 35.78 3.13
N GLY A 209 -3.39 34.97 4.06
CA GLY A 209 -4.57 35.27 4.89
C GLY A 209 -5.92 35.14 4.19
N ARG A 210 -5.96 34.62 2.95
CA ARG A 210 -7.16 34.46 2.12
C ARG A 210 -7.78 33.07 2.31
N GLN A 211 -8.08 32.72 3.56
CA GLN A 211 -8.56 31.38 3.95
C GLN A 211 -9.83 30.94 3.21
N ALA A 212 -10.81 31.83 3.07
CA ALA A 212 -12.08 31.51 2.40
C ALA A 212 -11.86 31.13 0.93
N GLU A 213 -10.90 31.78 0.27
CA GLU A 213 -10.56 31.52 -1.13
C GLU A 213 -9.76 30.23 -1.27
N ALA A 214 -8.89 29.90 -0.30
CA ALA A 214 -8.20 28.61 -0.27
C ALA A 214 -9.20 27.44 -0.19
N LEU A 215 -10.20 27.53 0.70
CA LEU A 215 -11.27 26.53 0.78
C LEU A 215 -12.13 26.50 -0.50
N ALA A 216 -12.40 27.65 -1.11
CA ALA A 216 -13.11 27.70 -2.39
C ALA A 216 -12.31 27.03 -3.52
N ALA A 217 -10.99 27.16 -3.53
CA ALA A 217 -10.12 26.46 -4.48
C ALA A 217 -10.17 24.95 -4.29
N LEU A 218 -10.11 24.44 -3.06
CA LEU A 218 -10.20 23.00 -2.77
C LEU A 218 -11.59 22.42 -3.13
N ARG A 219 -12.67 23.18 -2.93
CA ARG A 219 -14.00 22.78 -3.40
C ARG A 219 -14.10 22.72 -4.92
N ARG A 220 -13.46 23.66 -5.62
CA ARG A 220 -13.37 23.62 -7.10
C ARG A 220 -12.58 22.39 -7.56
N ALA A 221 -11.45 22.09 -6.93
CA ALA A 221 -10.66 20.88 -7.21
C ALA A 221 -11.53 19.61 -7.08
N ARG A 222 -12.24 19.47 -5.96
CA ARG A 222 -13.17 18.34 -5.72
C ARG A 222 -14.24 18.22 -6.80
N ALA A 223 -14.87 19.33 -7.19
CA ALA A 223 -15.85 19.31 -8.28
C ALA A 223 -15.22 18.85 -9.59
N THR A 224 -14.06 19.40 -9.96
CA THR A 224 -13.34 19.02 -11.18
C THR A 224 -12.96 17.54 -11.21
N PHE A 225 -12.44 16.97 -10.11
CA PHE A 225 -12.09 15.54 -10.08
C PHE A 225 -13.33 14.64 -10.10
N ALA A 226 -14.40 15.02 -9.42
CA ALA A 226 -15.66 14.30 -9.46
C ALA A 226 -16.27 14.31 -10.88
N ASP A 227 -16.25 15.46 -11.54
CA ASP A 227 -16.88 15.65 -12.86
C ASP A 227 -16.06 15.00 -14.00
N GLU A 228 -14.73 15.15 -13.98
CA GLU A 228 -13.85 14.69 -15.06
C GLU A 228 -13.34 13.25 -14.87
N LEU A 229 -13.14 12.81 -13.61
CA LEU A 229 -12.55 11.49 -13.30
C LEU A 229 -13.49 10.57 -12.52
N GLY A 230 -14.57 11.08 -11.91
CA GLY A 230 -15.42 10.31 -11.00
C GLY A 230 -14.71 9.90 -9.71
N LEU A 231 -13.67 10.64 -9.31
CA LEU A 231 -12.83 10.37 -8.15
C LEU A 231 -12.92 11.50 -7.12
N ASP A 232 -12.72 11.15 -5.85
CA ASP A 232 -12.50 12.14 -4.80
C ASP A 232 -11.04 12.64 -4.80
N PRO A 233 -10.75 13.85 -4.29
CA PRO A 233 -9.39 14.35 -4.12
C PRO A 233 -8.53 13.42 -3.26
N GLY A 234 -7.26 13.27 -3.63
CA GLY A 234 -6.27 12.52 -2.87
C GLY A 234 -6.00 13.06 -1.45
N PRO A 235 -5.30 12.26 -0.63
CA PRO A 235 -5.14 12.51 0.81
C PRO A 235 -4.45 13.84 1.13
N ASP A 236 -3.54 14.32 0.28
CA ASP A 236 -2.82 15.58 0.51
C ASP A 236 -3.73 16.81 0.42
N LEU A 237 -4.71 16.79 -0.49
CA LEU A 237 -5.71 17.86 -0.60
C LEU A 237 -6.75 17.79 0.52
N VAL A 238 -7.16 16.58 0.93
CA VAL A 238 -8.06 16.37 2.07
C VAL A 238 -7.41 16.84 3.37
N ALA A 239 -6.15 16.45 3.61
CA ALA A 239 -5.38 16.88 4.78
C ALA A 239 -5.15 18.40 4.80
N LEU A 240 -4.94 19.03 3.64
CA LEU A 240 -4.83 20.49 3.56
C LEU A 240 -6.16 21.18 3.85
N GLU A 241 -7.29 20.67 3.35
CA GLU A 241 -8.62 21.20 3.67
C GLU A 241 -8.89 21.15 5.17
N GLU A 242 -8.60 20.01 5.81
CA GLU A 242 -8.72 19.83 7.25
C GLU A 242 -7.79 20.78 8.02
N ALA A 243 -6.53 20.91 7.61
CA ALA A 243 -5.57 21.81 8.23
C ALA A 243 -6.02 23.28 8.17
N ILE A 244 -6.63 23.69 7.05
CA ILE A 244 -7.20 25.04 6.91
C ILE A 244 -8.42 25.22 7.82
N LEU A 245 -9.33 24.24 7.88
CA LEU A 245 -10.53 24.29 8.74
C LEU A 245 -10.19 24.32 10.24
N THR A 246 -9.15 23.59 10.63
CA THR A 246 -8.69 23.45 12.03
C THR A 246 -7.59 24.44 12.42
N GLN A 247 -7.18 25.33 11.49
CA GLN A 247 -6.13 26.34 11.68
C GLN A 247 -4.77 25.76 12.13
N ARG A 248 -4.39 24.60 11.57
CA ARG A 248 -3.11 23.94 11.85
C ARG A 248 -1.91 24.67 11.25
N THR A 249 -1.45 25.72 11.93
CA THR A 249 -0.32 26.56 11.46
C THR A 249 1.01 25.83 11.35
N ASP A 250 1.16 24.64 11.94
CA ASP A 250 2.31 23.75 11.75
C ASP A 250 2.44 23.28 10.29
N VAL A 251 1.31 22.94 9.65
CA VAL A 251 1.26 22.56 8.23
C VAL A 251 1.66 23.74 7.34
N LEU A 252 1.18 24.94 7.69
CA LEU A 252 1.55 26.17 6.99
C LEU A 252 3.04 26.48 7.16
N ARG A 253 3.60 26.36 8.38
CA ARG A 253 5.01 26.65 8.67
C ARG A 253 5.98 25.67 8.00
N ALA A 254 5.57 24.43 7.81
CA ALA A 254 6.37 23.44 7.08
C ALA A 254 6.49 23.80 5.59
N ALA A 255 5.42 24.31 4.98
CA ALA A 255 5.39 24.73 3.58
C ALA A 255 5.91 26.16 3.34
N VAL A 256 5.74 27.04 4.33
CA VAL A 256 6.10 28.46 4.34
C VAL A 256 6.82 28.73 5.66
N PRO A 257 8.16 28.56 5.71
CA PRO A 257 8.92 28.91 6.90
C PRO A 257 8.71 30.41 7.21
N PRO A 258 8.57 30.79 8.49
CA PRO A 258 8.45 32.20 8.85
C PRO A 258 9.69 32.97 8.34
N PRO A 259 9.54 34.21 7.84
CA PRO A 259 10.67 34.99 7.38
C PRO A 259 11.69 35.18 8.52
N ASP A 260 12.90 34.67 8.30
CA ASP A 260 14.04 34.81 9.21
C ASP A 260 14.31 36.30 9.51
N ALA A 261 14.37 36.65 10.78
CA ALA A 261 14.81 37.94 11.32
C ALA A 261 16.34 38.16 11.13
N LYS A 262 16.82 38.12 9.89
CA LYS A 262 18.24 38.30 9.50
C LYS A 262 18.65 39.76 9.31
N THR A 263 18.11 40.70 10.09
CA THR A 263 18.55 42.13 10.10
C THR A 263 18.64 42.74 11.50
N ARG A 264 19.28 42.07 12.45
CA ARG A 264 19.89 42.76 13.61
C ARG A 264 21.28 42.21 13.93
N PRO A 265 22.32 43.06 14.01
CA PRO A 265 23.67 42.66 14.42
C PRO A 265 23.76 42.65 15.95
N VAL A 266 24.07 41.51 16.56
CA VAL A 266 24.54 41.43 17.95
C VAL A 266 25.66 40.38 18.04
N GLU A 267 26.63 40.71 18.88
CA GLU A 267 28.00 40.22 19.07
C GLU A 267 28.18 38.72 19.36
N ALA A 268 29.42 38.26 19.11
CA ALA A 268 29.89 36.89 19.19
C ALA A 268 30.26 36.40 20.60
N LYS A 269 29.95 35.13 20.93
CA LYS A 269 30.83 34.07 21.52
C LYS A 269 30.07 32.76 21.89
N PRO A 270 30.70 31.59 22.16
CA PRO A 270 30.87 30.52 21.16
C PRO A 270 30.30 29.12 21.57
N ALA A 271 30.24 28.22 20.55
CA ALA A 271 30.34 26.75 20.57
C ALA A 271 29.48 25.90 21.54
N LEU A 272 28.59 25.06 21.00
CA LEU A 272 28.65 23.59 21.10
C LEU A 272 27.66 22.89 20.14
N GLU A 273 28.07 21.72 19.64
CA GLU A 273 27.27 20.61 19.07
C GLU A 273 26.74 20.70 17.64
N ALA A 274 27.50 20.08 16.72
CA ALA A 274 27.05 19.69 15.39
C ALA A 274 26.31 18.33 15.44
N LYS A 275 25.09 18.27 14.89
CA LYS A 275 24.38 17.04 14.53
C LYS A 275 24.57 16.72 13.03
N PRO A 276 24.72 15.44 12.65
CA PRO A 276 24.89 15.02 11.24
C PRO A 276 23.56 15.02 10.44
N PRO A 277 23.64 15.05 9.10
CA PRO A 277 22.49 15.26 8.22
C PRO A 277 21.62 14.01 8.02
N LEU A 278 20.36 14.29 7.68
CA LEU A 278 19.20 13.40 7.61
C LEU A 278 19.33 12.30 6.55
N ALA A 279 19.00 11.07 6.96
CA ALA A 279 18.64 9.97 6.08
C ALA A 279 17.11 9.93 5.87
N SER A 280 16.73 9.43 4.70
CA SER A 280 15.39 9.30 4.13
C SER A 280 14.29 8.84 5.09
N ALA A 281 13.11 9.44 4.95
CA ALA A 281 11.92 9.19 5.74
C ALA A 281 11.37 7.76 5.60
N SER A 282 11.51 6.97 6.66
CA SER A 282 10.60 5.86 6.98
C SER A 282 9.81 6.24 8.23
N THR A 283 8.50 6.46 8.07
CA THR A 283 7.58 6.91 9.11
C THR A 283 7.42 5.82 10.18
N THR A 284 8.18 5.95 11.26
CA THR A 284 8.17 5.09 12.43
C THR A 284 7.41 5.79 13.56
N ALA A 285 6.50 5.06 14.23
CA ALA A 285 5.81 5.54 15.42
C ALA A 285 6.82 6.04 16.46
N ARG A 286 6.66 7.27 16.95
CA ARG A 286 7.56 7.93 17.90
C ARG A 286 6.92 8.01 19.28
N ASP A 287 7.70 7.84 20.34
CA ASP A 287 7.27 8.12 21.71
C ASP A 287 7.12 9.63 21.97
N GLU A 288 6.62 10.01 23.16
CA GLU A 288 6.47 11.42 23.59
C GLU A 288 7.79 12.22 23.59
N ALA A 289 8.94 11.54 23.45
CA ALA A 289 10.28 12.11 23.35
C ALA A 289 10.86 12.09 21.92
N GLY A 290 10.09 11.66 20.91
CA GLY A 290 10.48 11.66 19.51
C GLY A 290 11.38 10.49 19.06
N LYS A 291 11.54 9.42 19.86
CA LYS A 291 12.31 8.23 19.50
C LYS A 291 11.43 7.15 18.89
N VAL A 292 11.96 6.43 17.90
CA VAL A 292 11.32 5.27 17.27
C VAL A 292 10.95 4.22 18.33
N LEU A 293 9.67 3.88 18.43
CA LEU A 293 9.17 2.83 19.32
C LEU A 293 9.70 1.46 18.85
N PHE A 294 10.62 0.90 19.65
CA PHE A 294 11.12 -0.46 19.52
C PHE A 294 10.30 -1.37 20.44
N VAL A 295 9.47 -2.25 19.87
CA VAL A 295 8.48 -3.03 20.62
C VAL A 295 8.61 -4.51 20.31
N GLY A 296 8.63 -5.35 21.35
CA GLY A 296 8.44 -6.81 21.24
C GLY A 296 9.60 -7.59 20.63
N ARG A 297 10.80 -6.99 20.55
CA ARG A 297 12.01 -7.59 19.94
C ARG A 297 13.19 -7.68 20.91
N ASP A 298 12.92 -7.63 22.21
CA ASP A 298 13.94 -7.61 23.25
C ASP A 298 14.70 -8.94 23.33
N GLY A 299 14.02 -10.07 23.08
CA GLY A 299 14.63 -11.40 23.09
C GLY A 299 15.60 -11.59 21.92
N GLU A 300 15.18 -11.22 20.72
CA GLU A 300 15.98 -11.25 19.50
C GLU A 300 17.21 -10.33 19.61
N LEU A 301 17.02 -9.12 20.15
CA LEU A 301 18.12 -8.20 20.43
C LEU A 301 19.10 -8.78 21.46
N ALA A 302 18.60 -9.37 22.55
CA ALA A 302 19.43 -10.01 23.57
C ALA A 302 20.26 -11.17 23.00
N ALA A 303 19.69 -11.96 22.09
CA ALA A 303 20.39 -13.04 21.42
C ALA A 303 21.54 -12.52 20.54
N LEU A 304 21.32 -11.47 19.75
CA LEU A 304 22.38 -10.84 18.94
C LEU A 304 23.48 -10.22 19.80
N LEU A 305 23.12 -9.60 20.94
CA LEU A 305 24.09 -9.06 21.90
C LEU A 305 24.92 -10.17 22.56
N ALA A 306 24.34 -11.36 22.82
CA ALA A 306 25.08 -12.50 23.33
C ALA A 306 26.14 -12.99 22.32
N VAL A 307 25.79 -13.02 21.02
CA VAL A 307 26.75 -13.34 19.94
C VAL A 307 27.84 -12.26 19.84
N ALA A 308 27.49 -10.98 20.00
CA ALA A 308 28.46 -9.90 20.06
C ALA A 308 29.44 -10.10 21.24
N GLY A 309 28.95 -10.49 22.41
CA GLY A 309 29.78 -10.82 23.56
C GLY A 309 30.76 -11.96 23.30
N GLN A 310 30.35 -13.00 22.55
CA GLN A 310 31.24 -14.08 22.11
C GLN A 310 32.27 -13.61 21.07
N ALA A 311 31.91 -12.68 20.18
CA ALA A 311 32.86 -12.13 19.23
C ALA A 311 33.95 -11.30 19.93
N ALA A 312 33.57 -10.54 20.95
CA ALA A 312 34.49 -9.74 21.75
C ALA A 312 35.58 -10.57 22.46
N THR A 313 35.39 -11.88 22.65
CA THR A 313 36.44 -12.76 23.23
C THR A 313 37.55 -13.13 22.23
N GLY A 314 37.57 -12.55 21.03
CA GLY A 314 38.70 -12.60 20.09
C GLY A 314 38.49 -13.44 18.83
N ALA A 315 37.26 -13.87 18.54
CA ALA A 315 36.95 -14.65 17.35
C ALA A 315 35.92 -13.92 16.47
N ALA A 316 36.09 -14.00 15.16
CA ALA A 316 35.09 -13.49 14.23
C ALA A 316 33.79 -14.30 14.37
N ARG A 317 32.65 -13.62 14.41
CA ARG A 317 31.32 -14.25 14.44
C ARG A 317 30.44 -13.67 13.34
N VAL A 318 29.62 -14.55 12.77
CA VAL A 318 28.63 -14.19 11.77
C VAL A 318 27.24 -14.47 12.35
N ALA A 319 26.35 -13.49 12.26
CA ALA A 319 24.94 -13.63 12.57
C ALA A 319 24.10 -13.33 11.32
N LEU A 320 23.14 -14.20 11.02
CA LEU A 320 22.22 -14.09 9.90
C LEU A 320 20.82 -13.85 10.41
N VAL A 321 20.23 -12.72 10.04
CA VAL A 321 18.87 -12.34 10.44
C VAL A 321 17.92 -12.53 9.26
N THR A 322 16.95 -13.43 9.40
CA THR A 322 15.97 -13.74 8.37
C THR A 322 14.57 -13.32 8.78
N GLY A 323 13.75 -12.98 7.80
CA GLY A 323 12.34 -12.74 7.99
C GLY A 323 11.73 -12.05 6.78
N ASP A 324 10.41 -12.04 6.71
CA ASP A 324 9.68 -11.42 5.62
C ASP A 324 9.82 -9.90 5.57
N ALA A 325 9.42 -9.32 4.44
CA ALA A 325 9.34 -7.87 4.30
C ALA A 325 8.41 -7.28 5.39
N GLY A 326 8.85 -6.20 6.04
CA GLY A 326 8.07 -5.52 7.08
C GLY A 326 8.22 -6.08 8.50
N LEU A 327 8.91 -7.21 8.73
CA LEU A 327 9.10 -7.79 10.07
C LEU A 327 10.03 -7.00 11.02
N GLY A 328 10.66 -5.93 10.52
CA GLY A 328 11.49 -5.02 11.32
C GLY A 328 12.98 -5.37 11.39
N LYS A 329 13.52 -6.12 10.41
CA LYS A 329 14.95 -6.47 10.31
C LYS A 329 15.86 -5.24 10.41
N SER A 330 15.62 -4.23 9.58
CA SER A 330 16.39 -2.97 9.58
C SER A 330 16.33 -2.27 10.93
N THR A 331 15.14 -2.17 11.54
CA THR A 331 14.97 -1.57 12.86
C THR A 331 15.70 -2.34 13.97
N LEU A 332 15.77 -3.68 13.88
CA LEU A 332 16.56 -4.51 14.80
C LEU A 332 18.07 -4.26 14.63
N LEU A 333 18.57 -4.19 13.39
CA LEU A 333 19.97 -3.90 13.10
C LEU A 333 20.37 -2.50 13.57
N GLU A 334 19.54 -1.48 13.32
CA GLU A 334 19.75 -0.12 13.82
C GLU A 334 19.82 -0.08 15.36
N ARG A 335 18.89 -0.79 16.03
CA ARG A 335 18.86 -0.86 17.49
C ARG A 335 20.07 -1.60 18.06
N LEU A 336 20.50 -2.68 17.42
CA LEU A 336 21.72 -3.40 17.76
C LEU A 336 22.95 -2.50 17.60
N GLY A 337 23.07 -1.80 16.47
CA GLY A 337 24.17 -0.88 16.21
C GLY A 337 24.26 0.24 17.25
N ALA A 338 23.13 0.87 17.60
CA ALA A 338 23.10 1.88 18.64
C ALA A 338 23.53 1.32 20.01
N ARG A 339 23.13 0.09 20.35
CA ARG A 339 23.52 -0.55 21.61
C ARG A 339 25.00 -0.92 21.64
N LEU A 340 25.53 -1.51 20.58
CA LEU A 340 26.95 -1.87 20.46
C LEU A 340 27.85 -0.64 20.49
N ALA A 341 27.46 0.45 19.81
CA ALA A 341 28.19 1.70 19.86
C ALA A 341 28.23 2.29 21.29
N ALA A 342 27.12 2.20 22.04
CA ALA A 342 27.09 2.59 23.46
C ALA A 342 27.97 1.70 24.34
N ASP A 343 28.15 0.43 23.97
CA ASP A 343 29.05 -0.53 24.63
C ASP A 343 30.51 -0.43 24.11
N GLY A 344 30.84 0.61 23.32
CA GLY A 344 32.20 0.94 22.91
C GLY A 344 32.70 0.30 21.60
N TRP A 345 31.82 -0.39 20.85
CA TRP A 345 32.18 -0.99 19.57
C TRP A 345 32.36 0.06 18.47
N LEU A 346 33.24 -0.23 17.49
CA LEU A 346 33.21 0.44 16.20
C LEU A 346 32.11 -0.20 15.35
N VAL A 347 30.99 0.50 15.17
CA VAL A 347 29.87 0.02 14.37
C VAL A 347 29.92 0.63 12.97
N ALA A 348 29.90 -0.24 11.97
CA ALA A 348 29.84 0.10 10.56
C ALA A 348 28.57 -0.52 9.95
N ALA A 349 27.77 0.27 9.26
CA ALA A 349 26.52 -0.20 8.67
C ALA A 349 26.47 0.12 7.17
N GLY A 350 25.88 -0.77 6.38
CA GLY A 350 25.64 -0.55 4.96
C GLY A 350 24.40 -1.30 4.47
N ARG A 351 23.77 -0.81 3.40
CA ARG A 351 22.56 -1.40 2.83
C ARG A 351 22.78 -1.80 1.38
N CYS A 352 22.29 -2.97 1.00
CA CYS A 352 22.27 -3.36 -0.41
C CYS A 352 21.12 -2.62 -1.13
N PRO A 353 21.41 -1.78 -2.13
CA PRO A 353 20.41 -0.99 -2.82
C PRO A 353 19.54 -1.85 -3.74
N GLU A 354 18.29 -1.43 -3.93
CA GLU A 354 17.34 -2.09 -4.81
C GLU A 354 17.55 -1.65 -6.27
N GLY A 355 18.09 -2.56 -7.12
CA GLY A 355 18.22 -2.38 -8.57
C GLY A 355 19.66 -2.42 -9.13
N ASP A 356 19.80 -2.65 -10.43
CA ASP A 356 21.08 -2.92 -11.12
C ASP A 356 21.95 -1.66 -11.40
N GLY A 357 21.54 -0.48 -10.90
CA GLY A 357 22.22 0.81 -11.16
C GLY A 357 23.24 1.23 -10.10
N ALA A 358 23.38 0.47 -9.01
CA ALA A 358 24.28 0.83 -7.92
C ALA A 358 25.74 0.43 -8.19
N PRO A 359 26.72 1.17 -7.62
CA PRO A 359 28.13 0.78 -7.72
C PRO A 359 28.40 -0.59 -7.09
N PRO A 360 29.35 -1.38 -7.62
CA PRO A 360 29.72 -2.66 -7.04
C PRO A 360 30.15 -2.55 -5.58
N ALA A 361 29.72 -3.50 -4.76
CA ALA A 361 30.02 -3.59 -3.33
C ALA A 361 29.52 -2.40 -2.49
N TRP A 362 28.46 -1.71 -2.92
CA TRP A 362 27.97 -0.49 -2.25
C TRP A 362 27.76 -0.62 -0.73
N ALA A 363 27.16 -1.72 -0.27
CA ALA A 363 26.95 -1.94 1.17
C ALA A 363 28.27 -2.00 1.96
N TRP A 364 29.34 -2.52 1.35
CA TRP A 364 30.68 -2.50 1.94
C TRP A 364 31.33 -1.12 1.84
N VAL A 365 31.12 -0.38 0.75
CA VAL A 365 31.58 1.01 0.63
C VAL A 365 31.03 1.88 1.76
N GLU A 366 29.72 1.80 2.02
CA GLU A 366 29.07 2.52 3.11
C GLU A 366 29.67 2.16 4.48
N ALA A 367 29.74 0.85 4.78
CA ALA A 367 30.27 0.37 6.04
C ALA A 367 31.74 0.75 6.24
N LEU A 368 32.58 0.52 5.23
CA LEU A 368 34.03 0.73 5.33
C LEU A 368 34.41 2.21 5.37
N ARG A 369 33.61 3.12 4.79
CA ARG A 369 33.82 4.57 4.96
C ARG A 369 33.68 4.99 6.42
N THR A 370 32.75 4.41 7.17
CA THR A 370 32.63 4.64 8.62
C THR A 370 33.85 4.12 9.38
N VAL A 371 34.37 2.95 9.00
CA VAL A 371 35.60 2.39 9.59
C VAL A 371 36.79 3.32 9.32
N ALA A 372 36.97 3.78 8.07
CA ALA A 372 38.06 4.67 7.66
C ALA A 372 38.12 5.98 8.44
N GLN A 373 36.98 6.52 8.87
CA GLN A 373 36.93 7.75 9.68
C GLN A 373 37.55 7.58 11.06
N THR A 374 37.55 6.35 11.61
CA THR A 374 38.13 6.10 12.94
C THR A 374 39.45 5.32 12.89
N ALA A 375 39.58 4.40 11.94
CA ALA A 375 40.72 3.51 11.76
C ALA A 375 41.12 3.54 10.27
N PRO A 376 42.02 4.46 9.86
CA PRO A 376 42.42 4.57 8.46
C PRO A 376 43.09 3.27 7.96
N PRO A 377 43.02 2.97 6.66
CA PRO A 377 43.46 1.67 6.11
C PRO A 377 44.97 1.42 6.17
N GLY A 378 45.81 2.44 6.38
CA GLY A 378 47.25 2.26 6.61
C GLY A 378 47.94 1.50 5.47
N GLU A 379 48.59 0.38 5.80
CA GLU A 379 49.29 -0.49 4.84
C GLU A 379 48.35 -1.13 3.79
N PHE A 380 47.03 -1.16 4.04
CA PHE A 380 46.04 -1.73 3.14
C PHE A 380 45.45 -0.71 2.15
N ALA A 381 45.85 0.56 2.24
CA ALA A 381 45.21 1.67 1.52
C ALA A 381 45.14 1.44 0.00
N ASP A 382 46.21 0.95 -0.62
CA ASP A 382 46.25 0.69 -2.07
C ASP A 382 45.30 -0.45 -2.46
N ASP A 383 45.21 -1.50 -1.64
CA ASP A 383 44.37 -2.67 -1.92
C ASP A 383 42.87 -2.38 -1.69
N VAL A 384 42.52 -1.49 -0.75
CA VAL A 384 41.10 -1.12 -0.46
C VAL A 384 40.65 0.17 -1.15
N ALA A 385 41.56 0.88 -1.85
CA ALA A 385 41.26 2.11 -2.58
C ALA A 385 40.03 2.00 -3.50
N PRO A 386 39.76 0.88 -4.22
CA PRO A 386 38.57 0.74 -5.05
C PRO A 386 37.23 0.82 -4.30
N LEU A 387 37.22 0.64 -2.98
CA LEU A 387 36.02 0.75 -2.14
C LEU A 387 35.92 2.10 -1.42
N LEU A 388 37.03 2.84 -1.30
CA LEU A 388 37.09 4.08 -0.53
C LEU A 388 37.21 5.33 -1.41
N SER A 389 37.61 5.18 -2.68
CA SER A 389 37.83 6.28 -3.64
C SER A 389 37.20 5.97 -4.99
N ASP A 390 36.78 7.01 -5.72
CA ASP A 390 36.23 6.88 -7.09
C ASP A 390 37.35 6.71 -8.15
N ALA A 391 38.53 6.23 -7.75
CA ALA A 391 39.69 6.09 -8.62
C ALA A 391 39.57 4.85 -9.52
N VAL A 392 39.93 5.01 -10.80
CA VAL A 392 39.92 3.92 -11.80
C VAL A 392 40.98 2.86 -11.45
N PRO A 393 40.66 1.56 -11.44
CA PRO A 393 41.64 0.52 -11.14
C PRO A 393 42.79 0.50 -12.15
N VAL A 394 44.01 0.28 -11.66
CA VAL A 394 45.22 0.09 -12.49
C VAL A 394 45.21 -1.30 -13.13
N ASP A 395 45.54 -1.38 -14.43
CA ASP A 395 45.64 -2.60 -15.23
C ASP A 395 46.37 -3.76 -14.50
N GLY A 396 45.62 -4.78 -14.10
CA GLY A 396 46.13 -6.00 -13.48
C GLY A 396 45.11 -7.15 -13.56
N ASP A 397 45.56 -8.38 -13.30
CA ASP A 397 44.70 -9.57 -13.28
C ASP A 397 43.53 -9.38 -12.30
N ALA A 398 42.33 -9.25 -12.85
CA ALA A 398 41.12 -8.94 -12.12
C ALA A 398 40.76 -10.00 -11.06
N ALA A 399 41.12 -11.27 -11.27
CA ALA A 399 40.87 -12.33 -10.29
C ALA A 399 41.82 -12.22 -9.08
N ALA A 400 43.12 -12.02 -9.35
CA ALA A 400 44.11 -11.75 -8.32
C ALA A 400 43.83 -10.42 -7.58
N GLY A 401 43.30 -9.42 -8.26
CA GLY A 401 42.83 -8.16 -7.67
C GLY A 401 41.67 -8.36 -6.69
N ARG A 402 40.61 -9.09 -7.08
CA ARG A 402 39.46 -9.38 -6.19
C ARG A 402 39.84 -10.18 -4.95
N PHE A 403 40.73 -11.17 -5.10
CA PHE A 403 41.23 -11.94 -3.97
C PHE A 403 42.03 -11.08 -2.98
N ARG A 404 42.91 -10.20 -3.48
CA ARG A 404 43.69 -9.26 -2.66
C ARG A 404 42.78 -8.27 -1.95
N LEU A 405 41.84 -7.65 -2.66
CA LEU A 405 40.85 -6.73 -2.09
C LEU A 405 40.09 -7.38 -0.93
N ARG A 406 39.52 -8.57 -1.14
CA ARG A 406 38.80 -9.30 -0.08
C ARG A 406 39.66 -9.55 1.14
N ARG A 407 40.90 -10.00 0.93
CA ARG A 407 41.82 -10.28 2.02
C ARG A 407 42.18 -8.99 2.78
N ALA A 408 42.48 -7.91 2.06
CA ALA A 408 42.82 -6.62 2.62
C ALA A 408 41.69 -6.04 3.48
N VAL A 409 40.43 -6.12 3.03
CA VAL A 409 39.27 -5.69 3.83
C VAL A 409 39.23 -6.40 5.19
N TRP A 410 39.32 -7.72 5.22
CA TRP A 410 39.24 -8.48 6.48
C TRP A 410 40.48 -8.29 7.37
N HIS A 411 41.68 -8.12 6.80
CA HIS A 411 42.89 -7.84 7.58
C HIS A 411 42.87 -6.43 8.16
N TRP A 412 42.34 -5.45 7.41
CA TRP A 412 42.14 -4.10 7.91
C TRP A 412 41.10 -4.05 9.04
N LEU A 413 39.95 -4.71 8.87
CA LEU A 413 38.95 -4.82 9.93
C LEU A 413 39.53 -5.48 11.19
N ALA A 414 40.34 -6.53 11.04
CA ALA A 414 41.03 -7.17 12.15
C ALA A 414 42.07 -6.25 12.81
N SER A 415 42.76 -5.41 12.03
CA SER A 415 43.67 -4.39 12.56
C SER A 415 42.93 -3.31 13.34
N ALA A 416 41.80 -2.82 12.81
CA ALA A 416 40.93 -1.87 13.51
C ALA A 416 40.34 -2.48 14.79
N ALA A 417 40.11 -3.79 14.80
CA ALA A 417 39.59 -4.53 15.94
C ALA A 417 40.58 -4.72 17.10
N ARG A 418 41.85 -4.31 16.94
CA ARG A 418 42.87 -4.35 18.01
C ARG A 418 42.57 -3.34 19.12
N ASP A 419 42.05 -2.17 18.77
CA ASP A 419 41.80 -1.09 19.72
C ASP A 419 40.42 -1.23 20.39
N ARG A 420 39.43 -1.67 19.61
CA ARG A 420 38.06 -1.93 20.07
C ARG A 420 37.35 -2.92 19.14
N PRO A 421 36.44 -3.77 19.63
CA PRO A 421 35.68 -4.69 18.78
C PRO A 421 34.93 -3.96 17.64
N VAL A 422 34.85 -4.61 16.48
CA VAL A 422 34.22 -4.05 15.27
C VAL A 422 32.95 -4.81 14.93
N ALA A 423 31.85 -4.11 14.68
CA ALA A 423 30.61 -4.69 14.19
C ALA A 423 30.29 -4.16 12.79
N VAL A 424 30.11 -5.05 11.82
CA VAL A 424 29.68 -4.75 10.45
C VAL A 424 28.24 -5.23 10.30
N LEU A 425 27.32 -4.30 10.06
CA LEU A 425 25.88 -4.56 9.92
C LEU A 425 25.48 -4.34 8.45
N LEU A 426 25.10 -5.41 7.76
CA LEU A 426 24.69 -5.36 6.36
C LEU A 426 23.19 -5.66 6.23
N ASP A 427 22.45 -4.74 5.64
CA ASP A 427 21.00 -4.86 5.45
C ASP A 427 20.63 -5.20 4.01
N ASP A 428 19.46 -5.81 3.84
CA ASP A 428 18.86 -6.19 2.56
C ASP A 428 19.73 -7.05 1.62
N LEU A 429 20.45 -8.05 2.17
CA LEU A 429 21.43 -8.85 1.42
C LEU A 429 20.87 -9.59 0.20
N HIS A 430 19.55 -9.79 0.09
CA HIS A 430 18.90 -10.38 -1.10
C HIS A 430 19.12 -9.56 -2.39
N TRP A 431 19.50 -8.28 -2.27
CA TRP A 431 19.93 -7.42 -3.38
C TRP A 431 21.46 -7.35 -3.57
N ALA A 432 22.23 -8.20 -2.87
CA ALA A 432 23.69 -8.15 -2.95
C ALA A 432 24.21 -8.51 -4.35
N ASP A 433 25.04 -7.62 -4.90
CA ASP A 433 25.78 -7.87 -6.13
C ASP A 433 26.86 -8.96 -5.95
N ALA A 434 27.54 -9.33 -7.05
CA ALA A 434 28.58 -10.36 -7.02
C ALA A 434 29.77 -9.96 -6.12
N ALA A 435 30.17 -8.69 -6.12
CA ALA A 435 31.31 -8.20 -5.34
C ALA A 435 31.03 -8.24 -3.83
N THR A 436 29.83 -7.85 -3.40
CA THR A 436 29.34 -7.91 -2.02
C THR A 436 29.34 -9.35 -1.50
N ARG A 437 28.84 -10.29 -2.32
CA ARG A 437 28.82 -11.73 -2.03
C ARG A 437 30.23 -12.33 -1.91
N GLU A 438 31.15 -11.92 -2.79
CA GLU A 438 32.56 -12.34 -2.71
C GLU A 438 33.25 -11.84 -1.43
N LEU A 439 32.99 -10.60 -0.99
CA LEU A 439 33.57 -10.04 0.23
C LEU A 439 33.07 -10.75 1.50
N LEU A 440 31.78 -11.11 1.54
CA LEU A 440 31.14 -11.85 2.64
C LEU A 440 31.76 -13.23 2.88
N ALA A 441 32.14 -13.92 1.80
CA ALA A 441 32.78 -15.23 1.87
C ALA A 441 34.15 -15.22 2.58
N GLY A 442 34.73 -14.04 2.87
CA GLY A 442 36.00 -13.89 3.59
C GLY A 442 35.90 -13.83 5.12
N SER A 443 34.69 -13.83 5.70
CA SER A 443 34.43 -13.57 7.12
C SER A 443 35.09 -14.51 8.14
N GLY A 444 35.49 -15.71 7.72
CA GLY A 444 36.16 -16.69 8.59
C GLY A 444 37.69 -16.67 8.55
N THR A 445 38.31 -15.70 7.87
CA THR A 445 39.76 -15.76 7.55
C THR A 445 40.70 -15.18 8.61
N VAL A 446 40.21 -14.40 9.58
CA VAL A 446 41.06 -13.71 10.56
C VAL A 446 40.51 -13.85 12.00
N PRO A 447 41.32 -14.31 12.98
CA PRO A 447 40.93 -14.33 14.38
C PRO A 447 41.04 -12.92 14.96
N ALA A 448 39.92 -12.21 14.99
CA ALA A 448 39.81 -10.87 15.57
C ALA A 448 38.40 -10.65 16.14
N PRO A 449 38.20 -9.70 17.08
CA PRO A 449 36.89 -9.44 17.67
C PRO A 449 36.00 -8.65 16.70
N VAL A 450 35.56 -9.34 15.65
CA VAL A 450 34.72 -8.81 14.58
C VAL A 450 33.37 -9.53 14.56
N LEU A 451 32.28 -8.77 14.61
CA LEU A 451 30.92 -9.27 14.43
C LEU A 451 30.40 -8.84 13.06
N LEU A 452 30.01 -9.80 12.23
CA LEU A 452 29.27 -9.53 10.99
C LEU A 452 27.81 -9.93 11.19
N VAL A 453 26.89 -8.98 11.04
CA VAL A 453 25.44 -9.26 11.06
C VAL A 453 24.89 -8.94 9.68
N ALA A 454 24.27 -9.93 9.03
CA ALA A 454 23.64 -9.74 7.73
C ALA A 454 22.14 -10.06 7.79
N ALA A 455 21.31 -9.12 7.33
CA ALA A 455 19.86 -9.29 7.26
C ALA A 455 19.39 -9.56 5.82
N TYR A 456 18.48 -10.53 5.64
CA TYR A 456 17.91 -10.85 4.32
C TYR A 456 16.47 -11.38 4.42
N ARG A 457 15.81 -11.50 3.27
CA ARG A 457 14.45 -12.03 3.17
C ARG A 457 14.48 -13.51 2.79
N GLY A 458 13.68 -14.33 3.48
CA GLY A 458 13.67 -15.78 3.28
C GLY A 458 13.17 -16.19 1.90
N ASP A 459 12.12 -15.52 1.42
CA ASP A 459 11.48 -15.70 0.11
C ASP A 459 12.38 -15.33 -1.08
N GLU A 460 13.48 -14.60 -0.85
CA GLU A 460 14.47 -14.24 -1.87
C GLU A 460 15.84 -14.90 -1.65
N SER A 461 15.88 -15.99 -0.87
CA SER A 461 17.13 -16.67 -0.49
C SER A 461 17.84 -17.40 -1.64
N GLU A 462 17.14 -17.73 -2.72
CA GLU A 462 17.70 -18.43 -3.89
C GLU A 462 18.91 -17.69 -4.49
N ARG A 463 18.86 -16.35 -4.54
CA ARG A 463 19.95 -15.49 -5.04
C ARG A 463 21.22 -15.54 -4.16
N LEU A 464 21.09 -16.02 -2.93
CA LEU A 464 22.13 -16.08 -1.92
C LEU A 464 22.64 -17.49 -1.65
N THR A 465 22.14 -18.51 -2.36
CA THR A 465 22.43 -19.94 -2.10
C THR A 465 23.93 -20.20 -1.90
N ASP A 466 24.78 -19.81 -2.86
CA ASP A 466 26.24 -20.02 -2.79
C ASP A 466 26.90 -19.24 -1.63
N THR A 467 26.39 -18.04 -1.34
CA THR A 467 26.91 -17.19 -0.27
C THR A 467 26.57 -17.77 1.10
N LEU A 468 25.32 -18.22 1.29
CA LEU A 468 24.86 -18.88 2.51
C LEU A 468 25.56 -20.22 2.73
N ALA A 469 25.83 -20.97 1.66
CA ALA A 469 26.61 -22.21 1.74
C ALA A 469 28.08 -21.96 2.13
N SER A 470 28.68 -20.88 1.62
CA SER A 470 30.02 -20.46 2.03
C SER A 470 30.06 -20.04 3.51
N LEU A 471 29.10 -19.20 3.93
CA LEU A 471 28.99 -18.73 5.31
C LEU A 471 28.66 -19.86 6.30
N ALA A 472 27.94 -20.91 5.88
CA ALA A 472 27.61 -22.05 6.74
C ALA A 472 28.87 -22.73 7.32
N ARG A 473 30.02 -22.67 6.62
CA ARG A 473 31.31 -23.19 7.09
C ARG A 473 31.86 -22.45 8.31
N ALA A 474 31.38 -21.24 8.57
CA ALA A 474 31.72 -20.42 9.73
C ALA A 474 30.72 -20.58 10.89
N GLU A 475 29.80 -21.55 10.81
CA GLU A 475 28.76 -21.84 11.81
C GLU A 475 28.01 -20.57 12.28
N PRO A 476 27.34 -19.85 11.37
CA PRO A 476 26.73 -18.57 11.70
C PRO A 476 25.55 -18.77 12.64
N PHE A 477 25.39 -17.85 13.59
CA PHE A 477 24.18 -17.77 14.39
C PHE A 477 23.01 -17.36 13.50
N ARG A 478 21.95 -18.16 13.41
CA ARG A 478 20.77 -17.87 12.59
C ARG A 478 19.62 -17.43 13.47
N LEU A 479 19.04 -16.29 13.14
CA LEU A 479 17.91 -15.70 13.85
C LEU A 479 16.79 -15.43 12.86
N GLU A 480 15.71 -16.20 12.98
CA GLU A 480 14.48 -15.97 12.24
C GLU A 480 13.55 -15.07 13.05
N LEU A 481 13.06 -13.99 12.44
CA LEU A 481 12.15 -13.06 13.11
C LEU A 481 10.71 -13.58 13.02
N PRO A 482 10.06 -13.94 14.14
CA PRO A 482 8.65 -14.32 14.13
C PRO A 482 7.74 -13.10 13.98
N GLY A 483 6.44 -13.31 13.79
CA GLY A 483 5.42 -12.27 14.00
C GLY A 483 5.43 -11.75 15.44
N LEU A 484 5.04 -10.49 15.65
CA LEU A 484 4.92 -9.91 16.98
C LEU A 484 3.83 -10.62 17.81
N THR A 485 4.08 -10.75 19.11
CA THR A 485 3.10 -11.28 20.05
C THR A 485 1.90 -10.34 20.19
N GLY A 486 0.74 -10.85 20.62
CA GLY A 486 -0.47 -10.03 20.81
C GLY A 486 -0.25 -8.82 21.73
N ALA A 487 0.61 -8.94 22.75
CA ALA A 487 0.98 -7.84 23.63
C ALA A 487 1.80 -6.75 22.91
N ALA A 488 2.74 -7.16 22.05
CA ALA A 488 3.53 -6.24 21.23
C ALA A 488 2.68 -5.57 20.12
N VAL A 489 1.74 -6.31 19.52
CA VAL A 489 0.75 -5.76 18.60
C VAL A 489 -0.11 -4.72 19.30
N ALA A 490 -0.62 -5.01 20.50
CA ALA A 490 -1.41 -4.07 21.29
C ALA A 490 -0.64 -2.77 21.58
N ALA A 491 0.65 -2.87 21.93
CA ALA A 491 1.49 -1.71 22.16
C ALA A 491 1.72 -0.88 20.88
N LEU A 492 1.89 -1.52 19.71
CA LEU A 492 1.99 -0.81 18.43
C LEU A 492 0.67 -0.14 18.02
N VAL A 493 -0.48 -0.81 18.17
CA VAL A 493 -1.79 -0.24 17.84
C VAL A 493 -2.07 0.96 18.74
N ARG A 494 -1.85 0.82 20.05
CA ARG A 494 -2.08 1.90 21.04
C ARG A 494 -1.16 3.11 20.87
N ALA A 495 0.00 2.93 20.22
CA ALA A 495 0.88 4.04 19.89
C ALA A 495 0.32 4.92 18.75
N GLU A 496 -0.57 4.37 17.91
CA GLU A 496 -1.16 5.06 16.77
C GLU A 496 -2.59 5.52 17.08
N CYS A 497 -3.41 4.73 17.78
CA CYS A 497 -4.79 5.06 18.12
C CYS A 497 -5.33 4.27 19.32
N ASP A 498 -6.42 4.74 19.93
CA ASP A 498 -7.11 4.00 21.00
C ASP A 498 -7.97 2.88 20.40
N ALA A 499 -7.91 1.69 20.99
CA ALA A 499 -8.55 0.48 20.48
C ALA A 499 -8.91 -0.49 21.62
N ASP A 500 -10.08 -1.13 21.51
CA ASP A 500 -10.48 -2.19 22.43
C ASP A 500 -9.75 -3.51 22.16
N ASP A 501 -9.72 -4.39 23.16
CA ASP A 501 -8.97 -5.65 23.08
C ASP A 501 -9.50 -6.57 21.97
N ALA A 502 -10.79 -6.47 21.63
CA ALA A 502 -11.40 -7.23 20.54
C ALA A 502 -10.87 -6.78 19.16
N THR A 503 -10.78 -5.46 18.92
CA THR A 503 -10.23 -4.92 17.67
C THR A 503 -8.74 -5.23 17.55
N VAL A 504 -7.98 -5.10 18.65
CA VAL A 504 -6.55 -5.45 18.68
C VAL A 504 -6.33 -6.93 18.36
N ALA A 505 -7.12 -7.83 18.95
CA ALA A 505 -7.05 -9.26 18.65
C ALA A 505 -7.38 -9.54 17.17
N GLY A 506 -8.38 -8.86 16.61
CA GLY A 506 -8.72 -8.94 15.19
C GLY A 506 -7.58 -8.46 14.27
N ILE A 507 -6.93 -7.35 14.59
CA ILE A 507 -5.76 -6.86 13.85
C ILE A 507 -4.59 -7.85 13.98
N ALA A 508 -4.32 -8.37 15.18
CA ALA A 508 -3.25 -9.35 15.40
C ALA A 508 -3.45 -10.62 14.55
N ASP A 509 -4.66 -11.16 14.52
CA ASP A 509 -5.02 -12.34 13.72
C ASP A 509 -4.88 -12.06 12.22
N ARG A 510 -5.41 -10.93 11.72
CA ARG A 510 -5.36 -10.61 10.28
C ARG A 510 -3.94 -10.35 9.76
N THR A 511 -3.09 -9.75 10.58
CA THR A 511 -1.73 -9.33 10.22
C THR A 511 -0.66 -10.38 10.52
N GLY A 512 -0.99 -11.44 11.26
CA GLY A 512 -0.03 -12.40 11.78
C GLY A 512 1.09 -11.77 12.62
N GLY A 513 0.83 -10.60 13.23
CA GLY A 513 1.82 -9.83 13.99
C GLY A 513 2.91 -9.17 13.16
N ASN A 514 2.76 -9.05 11.83
CA ASN A 514 3.74 -8.31 11.02
C ASN A 514 3.68 -6.81 11.38
N PRO A 515 4.75 -6.19 11.91
CA PRO A 515 4.77 -4.80 12.35
C PRO A 515 4.33 -3.80 11.28
N PHE A 516 4.69 -4.02 10.01
CA PHE A 516 4.28 -3.16 8.91
C PHE A 516 2.76 -3.24 8.69
N TYR A 517 2.21 -4.46 8.59
CA TYR A 517 0.76 -4.65 8.43
C TYR A 517 -0.03 -4.15 9.63
N VAL A 518 0.47 -4.34 10.85
CA VAL A 518 -0.16 -3.82 12.08
C VAL A 518 -0.26 -2.29 12.05
N ARG A 519 0.80 -1.59 11.64
CA ARG A 519 0.79 -0.11 11.55
C ARG A 519 -0.19 0.37 10.48
N GLU A 520 -0.19 -0.25 9.31
CA GLU A 520 -1.13 0.13 8.24
C GLU A 520 -2.59 -0.14 8.63
N SER A 521 -2.87 -1.26 9.30
CA SER A 521 -4.21 -1.53 9.86
C SER A 521 -4.58 -0.58 11.00
N ALA A 522 -3.64 -0.16 11.84
CA ALA A 522 -3.89 0.83 12.89
C ALA A 522 -4.15 2.23 12.31
N ARG A 523 -3.47 2.62 11.23
CA ARG A 523 -3.77 3.87 10.50
C ARG A 523 -5.16 3.84 9.88
N LEU A 524 -5.55 2.72 9.26
CA LEU A 524 -6.90 2.53 8.73
C LEU A 524 -7.95 2.57 9.84
N LEU A 525 -7.66 1.99 11.02
CA LEU A 525 -8.51 2.08 12.21
C LEU A 525 -8.70 3.53 12.66
N SER A 526 -7.64 4.34 12.68
CA SER A 526 -7.71 5.75 13.08
C SER A 526 -8.51 6.62 12.09
N GLY A 527 -8.51 6.29 10.80
CA GLY A 527 -9.19 7.06 9.76
C GLY A 527 -10.65 6.64 9.53
N GLU A 528 -10.93 5.33 9.52
CA GLU A 528 -12.19 4.77 8.99
C GLU A 528 -12.93 3.89 10.01
N GLY A 529 -12.32 3.63 11.17
CA GLY A 529 -12.93 2.91 12.30
C GLY A 529 -12.80 1.38 12.23
N ALA A 530 -13.23 0.73 13.32
CA ALA A 530 -12.95 -0.70 13.55
C ALA A 530 -13.58 -1.64 12.52
N LEU A 531 -14.77 -1.31 12.01
CA LEU A 531 -15.44 -2.14 11.01
C LEU A 531 -14.57 -2.24 9.75
N VAL A 532 -14.10 -1.11 9.22
CA VAL A 532 -13.29 -1.05 8.00
C VAL A 532 -11.91 -1.67 8.23
N ALA A 533 -11.25 -1.36 9.35
CA ALA A 533 -9.93 -1.92 9.66
C ALA A 533 -9.92 -3.45 9.83
N LEU A 534 -11.07 -4.05 10.16
CA LEU A 534 -11.23 -5.50 10.29
C LEU A 534 -11.79 -6.18 9.03
N SER A 535 -12.32 -5.44 8.07
CA SER A 535 -12.86 -6.00 6.82
C SER A 535 -12.05 -5.68 5.57
N GLU A 536 -11.40 -4.53 5.51
CA GLU A 536 -10.69 -4.05 4.32
C GLU A 536 -9.18 -4.22 4.44
N VAL A 537 -8.50 -4.14 3.29
CA VAL A 537 -7.03 -4.21 3.19
C VAL A 537 -6.51 -2.81 2.91
N PRO A 538 -5.63 -2.25 3.76
CA PRO A 538 -5.00 -0.95 3.51
C PRO A 538 -4.24 -0.92 2.18
N GLU A 539 -4.26 0.20 1.46
CA GLU A 539 -3.60 0.33 0.14
C GLU A 539 -2.09 0.02 0.21
N GLY A 540 -1.39 0.50 1.24
CA GLY A 540 0.04 0.20 1.44
C GLY A 540 0.33 -1.29 1.60
N VAL A 541 -0.58 -2.06 2.18
CA VAL A 541 -0.48 -3.52 2.27
C VAL A 541 -0.81 -4.17 0.93
N ARG A 542 -1.84 -3.66 0.23
CA ARG A 542 -2.27 -4.16 -1.07
C ARG A 542 -1.16 -4.07 -2.11
N ASP A 543 -0.42 -2.96 -2.16
CA ASP A 543 0.69 -2.78 -3.11
C ASP A 543 1.85 -3.73 -2.85
N VAL A 544 2.21 -3.94 -1.58
CA VAL A 544 3.25 -4.91 -1.19
C VAL A 544 2.84 -6.33 -1.60
N LEU A 545 1.58 -6.70 -1.37
CA LEU A 545 1.07 -8.04 -1.72
C LEU A 545 0.95 -8.22 -3.24
N ARG A 546 0.45 -7.23 -3.98
CA ARG A 546 0.40 -7.27 -5.45
C ARG A 546 1.78 -7.42 -6.06
N ARG A 547 2.78 -6.74 -5.52
CA ARG A 547 4.18 -6.87 -5.96
C ARG A 547 4.71 -8.30 -5.75
N ARG A 548 4.39 -8.94 -4.62
CA ARG A 548 4.76 -10.35 -4.38
C ARG A 548 4.05 -11.29 -5.36
N LEU A 549 2.74 -11.09 -5.57
CA LEU A 549 1.95 -11.89 -6.50
C LEU A 549 2.43 -11.76 -7.95
N ALA A 550 2.89 -10.58 -8.37
CA ALA A 550 3.39 -10.35 -9.73
C ALA A 550 4.67 -11.14 -10.07
N ARG A 551 5.36 -11.71 -9.08
CA ARG A 551 6.54 -12.57 -9.29
C ARG A 551 6.17 -14.03 -9.53
N LEU A 552 4.93 -14.42 -9.24
CA LEU A 552 4.44 -15.77 -9.47
C LEU A 552 3.91 -15.91 -10.91
N PRO A 553 3.97 -17.12 -11.51
CA PRO A 553 3.33 -17.39 -12.80
C PRO A 553 1.83 -17.07 -12.76
N GLU A 554 1.27 -16.55 -13.86
CA GLU A 554 -0.14 -16.16 -13.94
C GLU A 554 -1.10 -17.34 -13.65
N ALA A 555 -0.72 -18.54 -14.09
CA ALA A 555 -1.43 -19.79 -13.77
C ALA A 555 -1.45 -20.04 -12.24
N GLY A 556 -0.32 -19.83 -11.57
CA GLY A 556 -0.21 -19.98 -10.12
C GLY A 556 -1.06 -18.97 -9.35
N VAL A 557 -1.05 -17.70 -9.76
CA VAL A 557 -1.92 -16.65 -9.17
C VAL A 557 -3.40 -17.00 -9.34
N SER A 558 -3.77 -17.65 -10.45
CA SER A 558 -5.16 -18.08 -10.68
C SER A 558 -5.61 -19.17 -9.70
N VAL A 559 -4.73 -20.13 -9.37
CA VAL A 559 -4.97 -21.15 -8.33
C VAL A 559 -5.03 -20.51 -6.94
N LEU A 560 -4.13 -19.57 -6.63
CA LEU A 560 -4.18 -18.85 -5.36
C LEU A 560 -5.47 -18.02 -5.19
N ARG A 561 -5.98 -17.41 -6.27
CA ARG A 561 -7.30 -16.75 -6.26
C ARG A 561 -8.43 -17.75 -5.99
N LEU A 562 -8.38 -18.94 -6.58
CA LEU A 562 -9.35 -20.01 -6.32
C LEU A 562 -9.30 -20.44 -4.84
N ALA A 563 -8.10 -20.65 -4.29
CA ALA A 563 -7.90 -20.96 -2.88
C ALA A 563 -8.43 -19.85 -1.97
N ALA A 564 -8.19 -18.58 -2.32
CA ALA A 564 -8.68 -17.44 -1.56
C ALA A 564 -10.22 -17.37 -1.52
N VAL A 565 -10.88 -17.70 -2.64
CA VAL A 565 -12.33 -17.81 -2.74
C VAL A 565 -12.88 -19.02 -1.95
N ALA A 566 -12.13 -20.12 -1.90
CA ALA A 566 -12.49 -21.30 -1.10
C ALA A 566 -12.46 -21.00 0.42
N GLY A 567 -11.47 -20.26 0.90
CA GLY A 567 -11.42 -19.88 2.31
C GLY A 567 -10.03 -19.42 2.77
N ARG A 568 -9.89 -19.23 4.08
CA ARG A 568 -8.57 -19.03 4.72
C ARG A 568 -7.76 -20.32 4.73
N GLU A 569 -8.45 -21.45 4.85
CA GLU A 569 -7.92 -22.80 4.77
C GLU A 569 -8.68 -23.52 3.66
N ALA A 570 -7.98 -24.28 2.82
CA ALA A 570 -8.56 -24.99 1.70
C ALA A 570 -7.94 -26.39 1.56
N SER A 571 -8.79 -27.38 1.25
CA SER A 571 -8.35 -28.74 0.92
C SER A 571 -7.79 -28.77 -0.50
N VAL A 572 -6.62 -29.37 -0.66
CA VAL A 572 -5.96 -29.53 -1.97
C VAL A 572 -6.83 -30.32 -2.93
N ASP A 573 -7.49 -31.40 -2.49
CA ASP A 573 -8.43 -32.19 -3.30
C ASP A 573 -9.62 -31.39 -3.84
N VAL A 574 -10.07 -30.38 -3.09
CA VAL A 574 -11.13 -29.47 -3.53
C VAL A 574 -10.58 -28.51 -4.57
N LEU A 575 -9.36 -27.99 -4.40
CA LEU A 575 -8.71 -27.10 -5.35
C LEU A 575 -8.40 -27.81 -6.67
N VAL A 576 -7.84 -29.02 -6.63
CA VAL A 576 -7.57 -29.85 -7.82
C VAL A 576 -8.84 -30.08 -8.62
N ARG A 577 -9.94 -30.49 -7.98
CA ARG A 577 -11.22 -30.70 -8.67
C ARG A 577 -11.88 -29.41 -9.15
N ALA A 578 -11.59 -28.29 -8.48
CA ALA A 578 -12.18 -27.01 -8.81
C ALA A 578 -11.34 -26.17 -9.77
N ALA A 579 -10.07 -26.47 -10.06
CA ALA A 579 -9.15 -25.68 -10.90
C ALA A 579 -9.36 -25.90 -12.41
N ASP A 580 -8.84 -24.97 -13.23
CA ASP A 580 -8.90 -25.06 -14.71
C ASP A 580 -7.66 -25.75 -15.29
N CYS A 581 -6.64 -25.96 -14.47
CA CYS A 581 -5.42 -26.69 -14.79
C CYS A 581 -5.48 -28.13 -14.27
N ASP A 582 -4.50 -28.93 -14.66
CA ASP A 582 -4.27 -30.27 -14.15
C ASP A 582 -3.78 -30.25 -12.69
N GLU A 583 -3.74 -31.44 -12.09
CA GLU A 583 -3.32 -31.65 -10.70
C GLU A 583 -1.91 -31.13 -10.46
N ASP A 584 -0.96 -31.47 -11.33
CA ASP A 584 0.43 -31.02 -11.24
C ASP A 584 0.52 -29.49 -11.27
N GLY A 585 -0.23 -28.82 -12.16
CA GLY A 585 -0.27 -27.35 -12.20
C GLY A 585 -0.87 -26.70 -10.95
N VAL A 586 -1.80 -27.38 -10.24
CA VAL A 586 -2.30 -26.92 -8.95
C VAL A 586 -1.24 -27.08 -7.86
N LEU A 587 -0.56 -28.23 -7.82
CA LEU A 587 0.49 -28.49 -6.83
C LEU A 587 1.66 -27.53 -7.00
N ASP A 588 2.16 -27.35 -8.22
CA ASP A 588 3.23 -26.39 -8.54
C ASP A 588 2.86 -24.96 -8.09
N ALA A 589 1.60 -24.57 -8.26
CA ALA A 589 1.10 -23.26 -7.85
C ALA A 589 1.05 -23.10 -6.33
N LEU A 590 0.63 -24.14 -5.61
CA LEU A 590 0.57 -24.15 -4.15
C LEU A 590 1.98 -24.15 -3.57
N ASP A 591 2.90 -24.95 -4.11
CA ASP A 591 4.31 -24.99 -3.74
C ASP A 591 4.97 -23.62 -3.94
N ALA A 592 4.73 -22.98 -5.08
CA ALA A 592 5.21 -21.62 -5.33
C ALA A 592 4.63 -20.62 -4.32
N GLY A 593 3.37 -20.79 -3.91
CA GLY A 593 2.73 -20.00 -2.85
C GLY A 593 3.36 -20.21 -1.47
N VAL A 594 3.73 -21.45 -1.12
CA VAL A 594 4.44 -21.78 0.13
C VAL A 594 5.85 -21.22 0.12
N ILE A 595 6.60 -21.41 -0.97
CA ILE A 595 7.96 -20.87 -1.15
C ILE A 595 7.96 -19.33 -1.06
N ALA A 596 6.95 -18.67 -1.62
CA ALA A 596 6.78 -17.22 -1.54
C ALA A 596 6.28 -16.71 -0.18
N GLY A 597 6.06 -17.59 0.81
CA GLY A 597 5.57 -17.25 2.14
C GLY A 597 4.12 -16.73 2.16
N LEU A 598 3.33 -17.04 1.12
CA LEU A 598 1.92 -16.66 1.03
C LEU A 598 1.01 -17.72 1.66
N LEU A 599 1.43 -18.99 1.61
CA LEU A 599 0.74 -20.14 2.16
C LEU A 599 1.62 -20.90 3.16
N ASP A 600 0.99 -21.59 4.10
CA ASP A 600 1.58 -22.68 4.87
C ASP A 600 0.71 -23.93 4.80
N GLU A 601 1.30 -25.07 5.17
CA GLU A 601 0.63 -26.37 5.19
C GLU A 601 0.43 -26.83 6.65
N PRO A 602 -0.71 -26.50 7.28
CA PRO A 602 -0.97 -26.87 8.68
C PRO A 602 -1.18 -28.38 8.87
N ALA A 603 -1.61 -29.09 7.84
CA ALA A 603 -1.83 -30.53 7.83
C ALA A 603 -1.73 -31.07 6.40
N PRO A 604 -1.38 -32.36 6.21
CA PRO A 604 -1.28 -32.96 4.89
C PRO A 604 -2.54 -32.73 4.05
N GLY A 605 -2.38 -32.16 2.85
CA GLY A 605 -3.49 -31.90 1.91
C GLY A 605 -4.38 -30.72 2.28
N VAL A 606 -3.95 -29.86 3.20
CA VAL A 606 -4.62 -28.60 3.55
C VAL A 606 -3.63 -27.45 3.44
N VAL A 607 -3.98 -26.43 2.68
CA VAL A 607 -3.21 -25.18 2.58
C VAL A 607 -3.93 -24.05 3.31
N ARG A 608 -3.17 -23.15 3.91
CA ARG A 608 -3.68 -22.00 4.66
C ARG A 608 -2.92 -20.74 4.29
N PHE A 609 -3.62 -19.61 4.16
CA PHE A 609 -2.96 -18.32 4.02
C PHE A 609 -2.27 -17.91 5.32
N VAL A 610 -0.98 -17.56 5.24
CA VAL A 610 -0.17 -17.11 6.39
C VAL A 610 -0.80 -15.88 7.04
N HIS A 611 -1.38 -14.99 6.23
CA HIS A 611 -2.10 -13.79 6.67
C HIS A 611 -3.46 -13.65 5.97
N ALA A 612 -4.50 -13.25 6.72
CA ALA A 612 -5.82 -13.01 6.15
C ALA A 612 -5.79 -11.90 5.08
N LEU A 613 -4.89 -10.92 5.21
CA LEU A 613 -4.71 -9.84 4.24
C LEU A 613 -4.27 -10.32 2.85
N VAL A 614 -3.51 -11.43 2.77
CA VAL A 614 -3.10 -12.06 1.49
C VAL A 614 -4.33 -12.56 0.75
N ARG A 615 -5.17 -13.31 1.46
CA ARG A 615 -6.45 -13.81 0.94
C ARG A 615 -7.35 -12.66 0.51
N ASP A 616 -7.55 -11.68 1.38
CA ASP A 616 -8.50 -10.59 1.12
C ASP A 616 -8.06 -9.75 -0.10
N THR A 617 -6.75 -9.56 -0.30
CA THR A 617 -6.18 -8.93 -1.51
C THR A 617 -6.49 -9.75 -2.76
N LEU A 618 -6.28 -11.07 -2.71
CA LEU A 618 -6.57 -11.96 -3.84
C LEU A 618 -8.06 -11.95 -4.20
N VAL A 619 -8.95 -11.94 -3.21
CA VAL A 619 -10.41 -11.88 -3.41
C VAL A 619 -10.84 -10.53 -3.99
N ALA A 620 -10.28 -9.43 -3.51
CA ALA A 620 -10.61 -8.08 -3.99
C ALA A 620 -10.26 -7.88 -5.48
N ASP A 621 -9.19 -8.52 -5.95
CA ASP A 621 -8.77 -8.48 -7.36
C ASP A 621 -9.58 -9.43 -8.28
N VAL A 622 -10.53 -10.21 -7.74
CA VAL A 622 -11.42 -11.07 -8.54
C VAL A 622 -12.71 -10.33 -8.90
N SER A 623 -13.00 -10.21 -10.20
CA SER A 623 -14.28 -9.66 -10.66
C SER A 623 -15.46 -10.51 -10.17
N ARG A 624 -16.61 -9.88 -9.90
CA ARG A 624 -17.82 -10.58 -9.42
C ARG A 624 -18.20 -11.79 -10.29
N LEU A 625 -18.10 -11.66 -11.62
CA LEU A 625 -18.38 -12.75 -12.55
C LEU A 625 -17.45 -13.96 -12.35
N ARG A 626 -16.15 -13.72 -12.17
CA ARG A 626 -15.16 -14.78 -11.92
C ARG A 626 -15.38 -15.42 -10.54
N ALA A 627 -15.63 -14.61 -9.51
CA ALA A 627 -15.92 -15.09 -8.17
C ALA A 627 -17.18 -15.98 -8.13
N THR A 628 -18.26 -15.60 -8.81
CA THR A 628 -19.47 -16.42 -8.92
C THR A 628 -19.19 -17.78 -9.58
N ARG A 629 -18.38 -17.81 -10.66
CA ARG A 629 -17.98 -19.07 -11.32
C ARG A 629 -17.09 -19.94 -10.44
N MET A 630 -16.11 -19.33 -9.75
CA MET A 630 -15.24 -20.03 -8.80
C MET A 630 -16.05 -20.65 -7.67
N HIS A 631 -16.99 -19.91 -7.07
CA HIS A 631 -17.89 -20.44 -6.05
C HIS A 631 -18.74 -21.62 -6.57
N ALA A 632 -19.23 -21.57 -7.81
CA ALA A 632 -19.97 -22.69 -8.40
C ALA A 632 -19.11 -23.96 -8.52
N ARG A 633 -17.84 -23.81 -8.94
CA ARG A 633 -16.88 -24.91 -9.10
C ARG A 633 -16.43 -25.48 -7.76
N ILE A 634 -16.13 -24.63 -6.79
CA ILE A 634 -15.80 -25.04 -5.42
C ILE A 634 -16.98 -25.80 -4.81
N ALA A 635 -18.21 -25.30 -4.96
CA ALA A 635 -19.39 -25.99 -4.47
C ALA A 635 -19.57 -27.37 -5.11
N ALA A 636 -19.37 -27.50 -6.43
CA ALA A 636 -19.41 -28.77 -7.14
C ALA A 636 -18.31 -29.74 -6.63
N ALA A 637 -17.10 -29.25 -6.40
CA ALA A 637 -16.01 -30.04 -5.81
C ALA A 637 -16.31 -30.46 -4.36
N LEU A 638 -17.06 -29.66 -3.60
CA LEU A 638 -17.46 -30.03 -2.24
C LEU A 638 -18.62 -31.03 -2.19
N GLU A 639 -19.31 -31.33 -3.30
CA GLU A 639 -20.39 -32.32 -3.28
C GLU A 639 -19.85 -33.69 -2.84
N GLY A 640 -20.54 -34.31 -1.86
CA GLY A 640 -20.13 -35.58 -1.26
C GLY A 640 -19.20 -35.45 -0.04
N SER A 641 -18.66 -34.27 0.28
CA SER A 641 -17.80 -34.06 1.47
C SER A 641 -18.56 -34.16 2.80
N GLY A 642 -19.88 -33.93 2.76
CA GLY A 642 -20.71 -33.82 3.96
C GLY A 642 -20.72 -32.43 4.61
N ASP A 643 -19.93 -31.47 4.13
CA ASP A 643 -19.90 -30.10 4.64
C ASP A 643 -21.05 -29.26 4.08
N VAL A 644 -22.21 -29.38 4.73
CA VAL A 644 -23.43 -28.67 4.35
C VAL A 644 -23.28 -27.15 4.49
N ALA A 645 -22.44 -26.67 5.42
CA ALA A 645 -22.26 -25.24 5.65
C ALA A 645 -21.42 -24.59 4.54
N ALA A 646 -20.32 -25.23 4.14
CA ALA A 646 -19.51 -24.77 3.01
C ALA A 646 -20.29 -24.83 1.69
N LEU A 647 -21.06 -25.90 1.47
CA LEU A 647 -21.94 -26.02 0.30
C LEU A 647 -23.00 -24.91 0.25
N ALA A 648 -23.64 -24.59 1.37
CA ALA A 648 -24.59 -23.48 1.47
C ALA A 648 -23.92 -22.15 1.11
N HIS A 649 -22.76 -21.87 1.71
CA HIS A 649 -22.01 -20.64 1.50
C HIS A 649 -21.63 -20.43 0.02
N HIS A 650 -21.07 -21.45 -0.63
CA HIS A 650 -20.60 -21.35 -2.01
C HIS A 650 -21.74 -21.37 -3.03
N TYR A 651 -22.78 -22.21 -2.85
CA TYR A 651 -23.92 -22.19 -3.76
C TYR A 651 -24.73 -20.89 -3.69
N ALA A 652 -24.87 -20.29 -2.50
CA ALA A 652 -25.52 -18.99 -2.36
C ALA A 652 -24.80 -17.89 -3.16
N ARG A 653 -23.47 -17.79 -3.03
CA ARG A 653 -22.66 -16.82 -3.80
C ARG A 653 -22.57 -17.12 -5.29
N ALA A 654 -22.75 -18.39 -5.67
CA ALA A 654 -22.85 -18.82 -7.06
C ALA A 654 -24.22 -18.47 -7.70
N GLY A 655 -25.23 -18.10 -6.91
CA GLY A 655 -26.61 -17.93 -7.39
C GLY A 655 -27.24 -19.24 -7.89
N SER A 656 -26.80 -20.38 -7.35
CA SER A 656 -27.26 -21.70 -7.80
C SER A 656 -28.68 -22.01 -7.30
N PRO A 657 -29.54 -22.67 -8.09
CA PRO A 657 -30.83 -23.18 -7.62
C PRO A 657 -30.71 -24.15 -6.43
N LYS A 658 -29.57 -24.85 -6.29
CA LYS A 658 -29.28 -25.74 -5.16
C LYS A 658 -29.06 -24.99 -3.85
N ALA A 659 -28.80 -23.67 -3.89
CA ALA A 659 -28.45 -22.86 -2.71
C ALA A 659 -29.54 -22.90 -1.63
N VAL A 660 -30.81 -22.76 -2.02
CA VAL A 660 -31.93 -22.72 -1.07
C VAL A 660 -31.97 -23.98 -0.21
N GLY A 661 -31.85 -25.16 -0.83
CA GLY A 661 -31.86 -26.44 -0.13
C GLY A 661 -30.69 -26.61 0.84
N TYR A 662 -29.47 -26.23 0.42
CA TYR A 662 -28.29 -26.30 1.29
C TYR A 662 -28.33 -25.28 2.43
N CYS A 663 -28.73 -24.03 2.16
CA CYS A 663 -28.90 -23.01 3.20
C CYS A 663 -29.94 -23.42 4.26
N VAL A 664 -31.05 -24.03 3.83
CA VAL A 664 -32.06 -24.57 4.74
C VAL A 664 -31.50 -25.68 5.64
N ARG A 665 -30.81 -26.67 5.05
CA ARG A 665 -30.19 -27.77 5.81
C ARG A 665 -29.10 -27.28 6.76
N ALA A 666 -28.29 -26.32 6.32
CA ALA A 666 -27.26 -25.69 7.15
C ALA A 666 -27.89 -24.91 8.31
N ALA A 667 -28.98 -24.19 8.06
CA ALA A 667 -29.72 -23.47 9.10
C ALA A 667 -30.33 -24.45 10.12
N GLU A 668 -30.86 -25.60 9.69
CA GLU A 668 -31.36 -26.64 10.60
C GLU A 668 -30.27 -27.19 11.51
N LEU A 669 -29.08 -27.42 10.96
CA LEU A 669 -27.91 -27.85 11.73
C LEU A 669 -27.47 -26.76 12.73
N ALA A 670 -27.47 -25.49 12.32
CA ALA A 670 -27.14 -24.36 13.19
C ALA A 670 -28.18 -24.19 14.32
N GLU A 671 -29.48 -24.31 14.00
CA GLU A 671 -30.57 -24.28 14.98
C GLU A 671 -30.45 -25.44 15.99
N ALA A 672 -30.13 -26.65 15.53
CA ALA A 672 -29.90 -27.80 16.39
C ALA A 672 -28.70 -27.61 17.34
N ARG A 673 -27.76 -26.73 16.96
CA ARG A 673 -26.59 -26.32 17.77
C ARG A 673 -26.81 -25.03 18.54
N TYR A 674 -28.04 -24.50 18.57
CA TYR A 674 -28.40 -23.22 19.22
C TYR A 674 -27.69 -21.98 18.66
N ALA A 675 -27.06 -22.07 17.49
CA ALA A 675 -26.43 -20.95 16.78
C ALA A 675 -27.46 -20.19 15.93
N HIS A 676 -28.40 -19.51 16.61
CA HIS A 676 -29.56 -18.89 15.98
C HIS A 676 -29.23 -17.68 15.09
N ASP A 677 -28.13 -16.99 15.39
CA ASP A 677 -27.55 -15.92 14.59
C ASP A 677 -27.01 -16.45 13.25
N VAL A 678 -26.27 -17.56 13.27
CA VAL A 678 -25.78 -18.26 12.07
C VAL A 678 -26.95 -18.79 11.24
N ALA A 679 -27.96 -19.38 11.90
CA ALA A 679 -29.17 -19.83 11.23
C ALA A 679 -29.92 -18.67 10.54
N ALA A 680 -30.00 -17.50 11.18
CA ALA A 680 -30.62 -16.32 10.59
C ALA A 680 -29.86 -15.81 9.35
N ALA A 681 -28.52 -15.86 9.36
CA ALA A 681 -27.71 -15.51 8.19
C ALA A 681 -28.00 -16.47 7.02
N LEU A 682 -27.96 -17.78 7.26
CA LEU A 682 -28.23 -18.80 6.23
C LEU A 682 -29.66 -18.72 5.66
N LEU A 683 -30.65 -18.45 6.51
CA LEU A 683 -32.05 -18.28 6.08
C LEU A 683 -32.25 -16.98 5.29
N THR A 684 -31.45 -15.94 5.54
CA THR A 684 -31.45 -14.71 4.74
C THR A 684 -31.01 -15.02 3.31
N ASP A 685 -29.94 -15.80 3.15
CA ASP A 685 -29.47 -16.25 1.84
C ASP A 685 -30.50 -17.14 1.13
N ALA A 686 -31.14 -18.05 1.88
CA ALA A 686 -32.21 -18.90 1.34
C ALA A 686 -33.41 -18.07 0.81
N VAL A 687 -33.85 -17.05 1.56
CA VAL A 687 -34.94 -16.14 1.13
C VAL A 687 -34.55 -15.35 -0.12
N ALA A 688 -33.29 -14.93 -0.23
CA ALA A 688 -32.81 -14.18 -1.39
C ALA A 688 -32.79 -15.05 -2.66
N GLY A 689 -32.37 -16.32 -2.55
CA GLY A 689 -32.28 -17.26 -3.66
C GLY A 689 -33.59 -17.97 -4.03
N CYS A 690 -34.64 -17.88 -3.21
CA CYS A 690 -35.91 -18.56 -3.45
C CYS A 690 -36.82 -17.81 -4.45
N THR A 691 -37.21 -18.51 -5.51
CA THR A 691 -38.11 -17.99 -6.55
C THR A 691 -39.58 -18.40 -6.35
N ASP A 692 -39.85 -19.50 -5.63
CA ASP A 692 -41.22 -19.96 -5.36
C ASP A 692 -41.90 -19.08 -4.29
N PRO A 693 -43.04 -18.42 -4.59
CA PRO A 693 -43.69 -17.52 -3.64
C PRO A 693 -44.13 -18.18 -2.32
N ASP A 694 -44.64 -19.41 -2.38
CA ASP A 694 -45.10 -20.15 -1.20
C ASP A 694 -43.93 -20.55 -0.29
N GLU A 695 -42.84 -21.08 -0.86
CA GLU A 695 -41.62 -21.41 -0.14
C GLU A 695 -40.94 -20.16 0.43
N ARG A 696 -40.87 -19.07 -0.33
CA ARG A 696 -40.24 -17.83 0.13
C ARG A 696 -40.92 -17.23 1.37
N VAL A 697 -42.25 -17.23 1.41
CA VAL A 697 -43.02 -16.78 2.60
C VAL A 697 -42.81 -17.72 3.78
N LYS A 698 -42.69 -19.03 3.57
CA LYS A 698 -42.32 -19.98 4.63
C LYS A 698 -40.91 -19.71 5.18
N LEU A 699 -39.94 -19.42 4.30
CA LEU A 699 -38.56 -19.09 4.67
C LEU A 699 -38.49 -17.78 5.46
N PHE A 700 -39.26 -16.75 5.08
CA PHE A 700 -39.41 -15.54 5.88
C PHE A 700 -39.90 -15.86 7.31
N GLY A 701 -40.87 -16.77 7.44
CA GLY A 701 -41.34 -17.19 8.77
C GLY A 701 -40.28 -17.95 9.58
N ARG A 702 -39.42 -18.75 8.94
CA ARG A 702 -38.27 -19.39 9.59
C ARG A 702 -37.22 -18.37 10.02
N LEU A 703 -36.83 -17.46 9.13
CA LEU A 703 -35.86 -16.39 9.40
C LEU A 703 -36.30 -15.54 10.60
N LEU A 704 -37.57 -15.17 10.63
CA LEU A 704 -38.15 -14.41 11.74
C LEU A 704 -38.00 -15.15 13.08
N ARG A 705 -38.29 -16.45 13.12
CA ARG A 705 -38.10 -17.25 14.35
C ARG A 705 -36.63 -17.31 14.76
N ALA A 706 -35.72 -17.56 13.81
CA ALA A 706 -34.29 -17.58 14.09
C ALA A 706 -33.79 -16.24 14.66
N GLN A 707 -34.20 -15.11 14.07
CA GLN A 707 -33.87 -13.77 14.55
C GLN A 707 -34.42 -13.49 15.95
N VAL A 708 -35.66 -13.89 16.27
CA VAL A 708 -36.22 -13.73 17.62
C VAL A 708 -35.43 -14.56 18.64
N ARG A 709 -35.09 -15.81 18.31
CA ARG A 709 -34.29 -16.68 19.19
C ARG A 709 -32.85 -16.19 19.35
N ALA A 710 -32.30 -15.50 18.35
CA ALA A 710 -31.02 -14.81 18.43
C ALA A 710 -31.08 -13.46 19.20
N GLY A 711 -32.26 -13.05 19.69
CA GLY A 711 -32.45 -11.77 20.37
C GLY A 711 -32.58 -10.56 19.44
N ALA A 712 -32.52 -10.75 18.12
CA ALA A 712 -32.61 -9.71 17.08
C ALA A 712 -34.08 -9.33 16.77
N VAL A 713 -34.83 -8.92 17.79
CA VAL A 713 -36.28 -8.63 17.69
C VAL A 713 -36.60 -7.50 16.71
N ALA A 714 -35.71 -6.51 16.57
CA ALA A 714 -35.87 -5.44 15.59
C ALA A 714 -35.80 -5.97 14.15
N ALA A 715 -34.77 -6.77 13.83
CA ALA A 715 -34.61 -7.40 12.52
C ALA A 715 -35.78 -8.35 12.19
N ALA A 716 -36.31 -9.06 13.19
CA ALA A 716 -37.50 -9.90 13.05
C ALA A 716 -38.74 -9.12 12.62
N ARG A 717 -38.93 -7.88 13.11
CA ARG A 717 -40.05 -7.02 12.70
C ARG A 717 -39.93 -6.56 11.26
N GLU A 718 -38.74 -6.10 10.88
CA GLU A 718 -38.46 -5.70 9.50
C GLU A 718 -38.66 -6.87 8.53
N THR A 719 -38.17 -8.06 8.91
CA THR A 719 -38.37 -9.30 8.14
C THR A 719 -39.86 -9.61 7.96
N ARG A 720 -40.69 -9.43 8.99
CA ARG A 720 -42.15 -9.59 8.88
C ARG A 720 -42.76 -8.59 7.91
N GLU A 721 -42.36 -7.33 7.98
CA GLU A 721 -42.86 -6.27 7.09
C GLU A 721 -42.48 -6.56 5.63
N ARG A 722 -41.24 -7.00 5.38
CA ARG A 722 -40.78 -7.46 4.05
C ARG A 722 -41.58 -8.67 3.56
N ALA A 723 -41.89 -9.64 4.42
CA ALA A 723 -42.71 -10.79 4.08
C ALA A 723 -44.13 -10.39 3.68
N VAL A 724 -44.75 -9.44 4.40
CA VAL A 724 -46.07 -8.90 4.07
C VAL A 724 -46.03 -8.13 2.76
N GLN A 725 -45.05 -7.24 2.56
CA GLN A 725 -44.91 -6.47 1.32
C GLN A 725 -44.71 -7.38 0.10
N TYR A 726 -43.92 -8.44 0.24
CA TYR A 726 -43.74 -9.45 -0.81
C TYR A 726 -45.04 -10.21 -1.09
N ALA A 727 -45.76 -10.66 -0.06
CA ALA A 727 -47.04 -11.34 -0.26
C ALA A 727 -48.10 -10.41 -0.91
N GLU A 728 -48.11 -9.13 -0.54
CA GLU A 728 -48.96 -8.11 -1.16
C GLU A 728 -48.62 -7.90 -2.64
N SER A 729 -47.33 -7.88 -3.02
CA SER A 729 -46.91 -7.69 -4.42
C SER A 729 -47.25 -8.88 -5.31
N VAL A 730 -47.30 -10.09 -4.76
CA VAL A 730 -47.77 -11.31 -5.44
C VAL A 730 -49.29 -11.31 -5.63
N GLY A 731 -50.04 -10.47 -4.88
CA GLY A 731 -51.50 -10.37 -4.97
C GLY A 731 -52.26 -11.54 -4.35
N ARG A 732 -51.60 -12.31 -3.47
CA ARG A 732 -52.16 -13.51 -2.82
C ARG A 732 -52.42 -13.28 -1.33
N ASP A 733 -53.70 -13.22 -0.98
CA ASP A 733 -54.15 -13.00 0.40
C ASP A 733 -53.78 -14.15 1.35
N ASP A 734 -53.73 -15.39 0.87
CA ASP A 734 -53.34 -16.55 1.67
C ASP A 734 -51.88 -16.46 2.14
N LEU A 735 -50.98 -15.96 1.27
CA LEU A 735 -49.60 -15.66 1.61
C LEU A 735 -49.49 -14.46 2.57
N THR A 736 -50.37 -13.48 2.42
CA THR A 736 -50.41 -12.31 3.30
C THR A 736 -50.81 -12.72 4.72
N ILE A 737 -51.79 -13.62 4.85
CA ILE A 737 -52.19 -14.21 6.12
C ILE A 737 -51.03 -15.02 6.73
N ALA A 738 -50.33 -15.83 5.94
CA ALA A 738 -49.17 -16.59 6.40
C ALA A 738 -48.06 -15.66 6.93
N ALA A 739 -47.76 -14.55 6.23
CA ALA A 739 -46.76 -13.57 6.67
C ALA A 739 -47.15 -12.87 7.99
N PHE A 740 -48.41 -12.49 8.17
CA PHE A 740 -48.89 -11.89 9.42
C PHE A 740 -48.86 -12.85 10.61
N THR A 741 -49.13 -14.14 10.37
CA THR A 741 -49.21 -15.19 11.40
C THR A 741 -47.87 -15.92 11.64
N ALA A 742 -46.82 -15.60 10.88
CA ALA A 742 -45.51 -16.22 11.01
C ALA A 742 -44.83 -15.98 12.38
N TRP A 743 -45.22 -14.91 13.09
CA TRP A 743 -44.71 -14.59 14.42
C TRP A 743 -45.30 -15.52 15.49
N THR A 744 -44.56 -16.58 15.81
CA THR A 744 -45.01 -17.66 16.72
C THR A 744 -44.23 -17.69 18.04
N GLU A 745 -43.07 -17.04 18.10
CA GLU A 745 -42.23 -17.00 19.30
C GLU A 745 -42.72 -15.93 20.30
N PRO A 746 -42.85 -16.27 21.60
CA PRO A 746 -43.22 -15.30 22.61
C PRO A 746 -42.11 -14.26 22.77
N THR A 747 -42.47 -12.96 22.68
CA THR A 747 -41.56 -11.87 23.03
C THR A 747 -42.02 -11.24 24.34
N SER A 748 -41.13 -11.23 25.34
CA SER A 748 -41.45 -10.83 26.71
C SER A 748 -41.72 -9.34 26.88
N TRP A 749 -41.23 -8.49 25.96
CA TRP A 749 -41.37 -7.02 26.08
C TRP A 749 -41.52 -6.36 24.70
N GLN A 750 -42.74 -5.94 24.35
CA GLN A 750 -42.92 -4.98 23.25
C GLN A 750 -42.75 -3.56 23.79
N ILE A 751 -41.56 -2.99 23.64
CA ILE A 751 -41.38 -1.53 23.82
C ILE A 751 -41.93 -0.85 22.56
N ARG A 752 -43.24 -0.60 22.55
CA ARG A 752 -43.86 0.41 21.67
C ARG A 752 -44.28 1.57 22.54
N THR A 753 -44.15 2.79 22.02
CA THR A 753 -44.72 3.97 22.66
C THR A 753 -46.23 3.77 22.75
N TYR A 754 -46.75 3.75 23.98
CA TYR A 754 -48.18 3.56 24.24
C TYR A 754 -49.01 4.53 23.40
N GLY A 755 -50.02 4.02 22.68
CA GLY A 755 -50.89 4.81 21.80
C GLY A 755 -50.49 4.87 20.32
N THR A 756 -49.41 4.23 19.89
CA THR A 756 -49.06 4.11 18.46
C THR A 756 -49.80 2.95 17.79
N LEU A 757 -50.57 3.26 16.75
CA LEU A 757 -51.41 2.30 16.03
C LEU A 757 -51.02 2.25 14.55
N ASP A 758 -50.70 1.07 14.04
CA ASP A 758 -50.41 0.88 12.62
C ASP A 758 -51.72 0.75 11.84
N HIS A 759 -52.22 1.89 11.37
CA HIS A 759 -53.49 1.97 10.65
C HIS A 759 -53.50 1.13 9.36
N ARG A 760 -52.34 0.94 8.71
CA ARG A 760 -52.21 0.13 7.50
C ARG A 760 -52.41 -1.35 7.83
N VAL A 761 -51.70 -1.85 8.83
CA VAL A 761 -51.84 -3.25 9.30
C VAL A 761 -53.26 -3.52 9.81
N VAL A 762 -53.83 -2.61 10.61
CA VAL A 762 -55.19 -2.78 11.14
C VAL A 762 -56.24 -2.76 10.02
N GLY A 763 -56.10 -1.86 9.05
CA GLY A 763 -56.99 -1.82 7.87
C GLY A 763 -56.96 -3.13 7.09
N ARG A 764 -55.77 -3.69 6.88
CA ARG A 764 -55.57 -4.97 6.17
C ARG A 764 -56.11 -6.16 6.95
N LEU A 765 -55.82 -6.28 8.24
CA LEU A 765 -56.38 -7.33 9.08
C LEU A 765 -57.92 -7.28 9.08
N ARG A 766 -58.53 -6.09 9.11
CA ARG A 766 -59.99 -5.92 8.99
C ARG A 766 -60.55 -6.30 7.61
N ALA A 767 -59.75 -6.22 6.54
CA ALA A 767 -60.16 -6.65 5.21
C ALA A 767 -60.07 -8.19 5.10
N LEU A 768 -58.96 -8.77 5.53
CA LEU A 768 -58.73 -10.23 5.52
C LEU A 768 -59.73 -10.97 6.42
N LEU A 769 -60.08 -10.42 7.58
CA LEU A 769 -61.08 -11.00 8.49
C LEU A 769 -62.51 -11.03 7.94
N ARG A 770 -62.81 -10.32 6.85
CA ARG A 770 -64.13 -10.36 6.19
C ARG A 770 -64.25 -11.47 5.15
N ARG A 771 -63.16 -12.15 4.81
CA ARG A 771 -63.17 -13.27 3.88
C ARG A 771 -63.76 -14.52 4.53
N THR A 772 -64.70 -15.16 3.85
CA THR A 772 -65.40 -16.39 4.29
C THR A 772 -64.97 -17.62 3.52
N ASP A 773 -64.13 -17.46 2.51
CA ASP A 773 -63.67 -18.47 1.54
C ASP A 773 -62.26 -19.03 1.86
N LEU A 774 -61.70 -18.62 3.00
CA LEU A 774 -60.43 -19.16 3.50
C LEU A 774 -60.69 -20.50 4.20
N ALA A 775 -60.28 -21.60 3.57
CA ALA A 775 -60.34 -22.92 4.19
C ALA A 775 -59.50 -22.94 5.48
N PRO A 776 -60.06 -23.34 6.64
CA PRO A 776 -59.28 -23.45 7.86
C PRO A 776 -58.27 -24.60 7.70
N ARG A 777 -56.99 -24.28 7.51
CA ARG A 777 -55.90 -25.25 7.68
C ARG A 777 -55.71 -25.49 9.17
N TYR A 778 -56.50 -26.39 9.73
CA TYR A 778 -56.19 -26.96 11.04
C TYR A 778 -54.94 -27.84 10.89
N ALA A 779 -53.90 -27.56 11.66
CA ALA A 779 -52.86 -28.55 11.92
C ALA A 779 -53.54 -29.78 12.55
N PRO A 780 -53.23 -31.02 12.10
CA PRO A 780 -53.80 -32.22 12.71
C PRO A 780 -53.40 -32.25 14.21
N GLY A 781 -54.39 -32.04 15.09
CA GLY A 781 -54.20 -32.00 16.55
C GLY A 781 -54.89 -30.85 17.28
N CYS A 782 -55.28 -29.76 16.59
CA CYS A 782 -56.01 -28.66 17.25
C CYS A 782 -57.53 -28.80 17.04
N SER A 783 -58.25 -29.31 18.03
CA SER A 783 -59.71 -29.19 18.09
C SER A 783 -60.13 -27.72 18.19
N ALA A 784 -61.06 -27.28 17.35
CA ALA A 784 -61.64 -25.94 17.41
C ALA A 784 -62.24 -25.66 18.81
N PRO A 785 -61.95 -24.51 19.46
CA PRO A 785 -62.71 -24.13 20.64
C PRO A 785 -64.13 -23.78 20.20
N THR A 786 -65.11 -24.55 20.68
CA THR A 786 -66.54 -24.26 20.48
C THR A 786 -66.86 -22.83 20.92
N ARG A 787 -67.72 -22.16 20.15
CA ARG A 787 -68.17 -20.75 20.31
C ARG A 787 -68.76 -20.37 21.70
N SER A 788 -68.76 -21.26 22.68
CA SER A 788 -69.35 -21.07 24.01
C SER A 788 -68.39 -20.51 25.08
N SER A 789 -67.08 -20.36 24.82
CA SER A 789 -66.12 -19.96 25.87
C SER A 789 -65.93 -18.45 26.07
N TRP A 790 -66.46 -17.60 25.19
CA TRP A 790 -66.42 -16.15 25.38
C TRP A 790 -67.68 -15.67 26.10
N SER A 791 -67.70 -15.77 27.43
CA SER A 791 -68.78 -15.15 28.22
C SER A 791 -68.78 -13.62 28.04
N ALA A 792 -69.97 -13.04 27.88
CA ALA A 792 -70.24 -11.65 27.54
C ALA A 792 -69.83 -10.59 28.60
N ARG A 793 -68.91 -10.89 29.53
CA ARG A 793 -68.48 -9.95 30.59
C ARG A 793 -67.31 -9.05 30.23
N THR A 794 -66.53 -9.33 29.18
CA THR A 794 -65.28 -8.59 28.92
C THR A 794 -65.45 -7.36 28.01
N ILE A 795 -66.59 -7.20 27.33
CA ILE A 795 -66.78 -6.13 26.31
C ILE A 795 -67.41 -4.82 26.87
N ARG A 796 -67.66 -4.70 28.18
CA ARG A 796 -68.41 -3.55 28.75
C ARG A 796 -67.64 -2.58 29.67
N ARG A 797 -66.31 -2.47 29.54
CA ARG A 797 -65.53 -1.45 30.27
C ARG A 797 -64.52 -0.75 29.39
N LEU A 798 -64.96 0.07 28.44
CA LEU A 798 -64.15 1.14 27.84
C LEU A 798 -65.12 2.15 27.20
N SER A 799 -65.62 3.09 28.01
CA SER A 799 -66.23 4.33 27.53
C SER A 799 -65.60 5.52 28.27
N PRO A 800 -65.29 6.64 27.60
CA PRO A 800 -64.41 7.67 28.11
C PRO A 800 -65.21 8.78 28.79
N ARG A 801 -65.19 8.87 30.12
CA ARG A 801 -65.52 10.09 30.88
C ARG A 801 -65.28 9.89 32.38
N ARG A 802 -64.12 10.32 32.86
CA ARG A 802 -63.93 11.02 34.15
C ARG A 802 -62.45 11.40 34.30
N ALA A 803 -62.15 12.61 33.84
CA ALA A 803 -60.96 13.34 34.24
C ALA A 803 -61.14 13.91 35.66
N ARG A 804 -59.99 14.18 36.30
CA ARG A 804 -59.74 14.98 37.51
C ARG A 804 -59.81 14.23 38.85
N ARG A 805 -58.63 13.86 39.38
CA ARG A 805 -57.93 14.65 40.43
C ARG A 805 -56.58 14.02 40.78
N SER A 806 -55.59 14.91 40.96
CA SER A 806 -54.28 14.79 41.63
C SER A 806 -53.34 13.67 41.16
N ILE A 807 -52.09 13.93 40.77
CA ILE A 807 -50.98 14.32 41.66
C ILE A 807 -49.81 14.83 40.77
N SER A 808 -49.08 15.85 41.25
CA SER A 808 -47.70 16.19 40.85
C SER A 808 -46.82 16.19 42.14
N PRO A 809 -45.48 16.34 42.09
CA PRO A 809 -44.43 15.33 41.85
C PRO A 809 -43.34 15.43 42.99
N PRO A 810 -42.00 15.35 42.78
CA PRO A 810 -41.07 14.35 42.21
C PRO A 810 -40.00 13.86 43.23
N ILE A 811 -39.20 12.81 42.94
CA ILE A 811 -37.85 12.65 43.54
C ILE A 811 -36.82 12.28 42.48
N ARG A 812 -35.71 13.03 42.50
CA ARG A 812 -34.49 12.96 41.68
C ARG A 812 -33.52 11.87 42.20
N ILE A 813 -32.88 11.20 41.24
CA ILE A 813 -31.43 10.94 41.06
C ILE A 813 -30.58 10.60 42.31
N CYS A 814 -29.98 9.41 42.30
CA CYS A 814 -28.62 9.16 42.79
C CYS A 814 -27.90 8.16 41.87
N GLY A 815 -26.80 8.60 41.25
CA GLY A 815 -25.71 7.73 40.77
C GLY A 815 -24.58 7.68 41.82
N PRO A 816 -23.34 7.34 41.43
CA PRO A 816 -22.83 5.96 41.35
C PRO A 816 -21.62 5.75 42.29
N ARG A 817 -21.29 4.50 42.66
CA ARG A 817 -19.89 3.99 42.79
C ARG A 817 -19.77 2.57 43.35
N ARG A 818 -18.99 1.78 42.61
CA ARG A 818 -17.96 0.78 42.99
C ARG A 818 -18.40 -0.55 43.63
N CYS A 819 -18.17 -1.59 42.81
CA CYS A 819 -17.40 -2.82 43.08
C CYS A 819 -17.56 -3.50 44.44
N TRP A 820 -17.86 -4.80 44.44
CA TRP A 820 -16.85 -5.84 44.69
C TRP A 820 -17.37 -7.21 44.23
N CYS A 821 -16.40 -8.08 43.96
CA CYS A 821 -16.46 -9.34 43.24
C CYS A 821 -16.71 -10.53 44.19
N TRP A 822 -16.84 -11.74 43.61
CA TRP A 822 -16.81 -13.11 44.20
C TRP A 822 -18.16 -13.64 44.75
N CYS A 823 -18.55 -14.91 44.60
CA CYS A 823 -17.78 -16.16 44.59
C CYS A 823 -18.37 -17.24 43.65
N THR A 824 -17.45 -18.06 43.17
CA THR A 824 -17.57 -19.44 42.68
C THR A 824 -18.17 -20.40 43.73
N GLY A 825 -18.71 -21.53 43.26
CA GLY A 825 -19.61 -22.43 43.99
C GLY A 825 -18.98 -23.33 45.07
N PRO A 826 -19.74 -24.29 45.64
CA PRO A 826 -19.17 -25.29 46.54
C PRO A 826 -19.35 -26.73 46.03
N SER A 827 -18.25 -27.50 46.09
CA SER A 827 -18.26 -28.97 46.11
C SER A 827 -17.89 -29.49 47.50
N ILE A 828 -18.80 -30.29 48.07
CA ILE A 828 -18.59 -31.54 48.83
C ILE A 828 -17.65 -31.53 50.06
N ARG A 829 -18.22 -31.86 51.23
CA ARG A 829 -17.79 -32.99 52.09
C ARG A 829 -18.82 -33.34 53.19
N SER A 830 -19.02 -34.65 53.33
CA SER A 830 -19.56 -35.46 54.45
C SER A 830 -19.04 -35.02 55.83
N THR A 831 -19.69 -35.16 57.00
CA THR A 831 -20.29 -36.31 57.77
C THR A 831 -20.64 -35.74 59.19
N PRO A 832 -21.11 -36.47 60.23
CA PRO A 832 -21.95 -37.68 60.35
C PRO A 832 -23.14 -37.49 61.33
N GLY A 833 -24.07 -38.45 61.43
CA GLY A 833 -24.92 -38.60 62.62
C GLY A 833 -26.29 -39.25 62.39
N SER A 834 -26.46 -40.42 63.02
CA SER A 834 -27.66 -41.30 63.20
C SER A 834 -28.26 -41.99 62.00
#